data_AF-A0A3B3HJN5-F1
#
_entry.id   AF-A0A3B3HJN5-F1
#
_cell.length_a   1.000
_cell.length_b   1.000
_cell.length_c   1.000
_cell.angle_alpha   90.00
_cell.angle_beta   90.00
_cell.angle_gamma   90.00
#
_symmetry.space_group_name_H-M   'P 1'
#
loop_
_entity.id
_entity.type
_entity.pdbx_description
1 polymer ?
#
loop_
_entity_poly.entity_id
_entity_poly.type
_entity_poly.pdbx_seq_one_letter_code
_entity_poly.pdbx_strand_id
1 'polypeptide(L)'
;MRSRSNSGVRLDGYARLVQETILCHQNPVTGLLPASIQKKDAWVRDNVYSIMAVWGLGMAYRKNADRDEDKAKAYELEQSVVKLMQGLLQCMMRQVDKVEKFKLTQSTKDCLHAKYDTPTCATVVGDDEWGHLQVDATSIYLLMLAQMTASGLRIISTLDEVAFIQNLVFYIEAAYKVADYGMWERGDKTNQGIPELNGSSVGMAKAALEAIDELDLFGAHGGPKSVIHVLPDEVEHCQAILCSMLPRASTSKEIDAGLLSVISFPAFAVEDADLVAITKSEIIGKLQGRYGCCRFIRDGYHCPKEDPTRLHYDPAELKLFENIESEWPVFWNYLILDGIFFGDQVQVQEYREALEGVLLRGKNGIKIVPELYAVPLDKIEEEYSNPHSVERVPMGQLPHMWGQSLYILGCLLAEGFLAPGEIDPLNRRFSTNFKPDVVVQVCVLAETEEIQELLRALGITVQTISEVLPIRVMPARILSHVYVKLGNSKKLKLSGRPYRHIGVLGTSKFYEIRNRSYIFTPQFLDQHHFYLALDNQMIVEMLRTELAYLSSCWRMTGRPTLTFPITRSMLVDDGDAIDPCIIATLRKLEDGYFAGARVQMSDLSSVQTTSFRTRLSFLDEESDESLFEENEEEDDEGSKDGFDQYLMQLLQSTAAQSHLPPIQRGLQHIFSAEHTTKDILSFMAQVQGLNELKSSLYLPTAPVMARHRRSLNLLEVPHLPPGLHANQSKLHSIAELQLPQDSCGNTDFAALVRQLKECPTLQDQADILYILYVMKGADWVVELSGAGMGGASVHSLLEELYAQAGACKEWGLIRYISGILRKRVEVLAEACTDLISHHKQLTVGLPPEPRERVITTPLPPEELNTLIYEASGQDISVAVLTQEIMAYLAMYVRSQPALFGDMIRLRIGLIMQVMATELARSLHCSGEDASESLMSLSPFDMKNLLHHILSGKEFGVERSMRPIQSTATSPAISIHELGHTGATKNERTGIHKLKSEIKQLDDSRPVSRCSSPSTPSGILSPVGHGSVYGQLHWEERQGQWLRRRRLDGAINRVPMGFYQKVWRILQKCHGLSIDGYVLPSSTTREMTTGEIKFAVQVESVLNHVPQPEYRQLLVETVMVLGLVADIDVDNIGGIIHVDRILHLANDLFLSDQKSHCASDYFLEKDPATGICNFFYDSAPSGSFGTMTYLSKAVVTYVQDFLPNSSCLMQ
;
A
#
# COMPACT_ATOMS: atom_id res chain seq x y z
N MET A 1 -28.66 52.29 35.25
CA MET A 1 -28.63 50.97 34.59
C MET A 1 -28.17 51.17 33.15
N ARG A 2 -26.92 50.86 32.80
CA ARG A 2 -26.45 50.89 31.40
C ARG A 2 -27.00 49.65 30.68
N SER A 3 -27.69 49.84 29.55
CA SER A 3 -28.21 48.74 28.72
C SER A 3 -27.07 47.81 28.29
N ARG A 4 -27.31 46.49 28.34
CA ARG A 4 -26.36 45.47 27.84
C ARG A 4 -26.26 45.61 26.31
N SER A 5 -25.10 45.30 25.72
CA SER A 5 -24.92 45.29 24.28
C SER A 5 -25.85 44.25 23.63
N ASN A 6 -26.31 44.51 22.39
CA ASN A 6 -27.14 43.55 21.64
C ASN A 6 -26.42 42.21 21.43
N SER A 7 -25.09 42.22 21.34
CA SER A 7 -24.24 41.03 21.30
C SER A 7 -24.36 40.17 22.57
N GLY A 8 -24.26 40.78 23.76
CA GLY A 8 -24.40 40.07 25.03
C GLY A 8 -25.76 39.38 25.19
N VAL A 9 -26.85 40.01 24.73
CA VAL A 9 -28.19 39.43 24.78
C VAL A 9 -28.32 38.21 23.85
N ARG A 10 -27.70 38.25 22.66
CA ARG A 10 -27.69 37.11 21.72
C ARG A 10 -26.84 35.94 22.25
N LEU A 11 -25.67 36.23 22.81
CA LEU A 11 -24.83 35.21 23.45
C LEU A 11 -25.52 34.56 24.65
N ASP A 12 -26.31 35.31 25.43
CA ASP A 12 -27.17 34.74 26.49
C ASP A 12 -28.22 33.77 25.91
N GLY A 13 -28.70 34.03 24.70
CA GLY A 13 -29.59 33.12 23.96
C GLY A 13 -28.90 31.80 23.59
N TYR A 14 -27.67 31.87 23.07
CA TYR A 14 -26.86 30.67 22.80
C TYR A 14 -26.45 29.93 24.07
N ALA A 15 -26.14 30.64 25.16
CA ALA A 15 -25.87 30.02 26.45
C ALA A 15 -27.09 29.26 26.98
N ARG A 16 -28.30 29.82 26.84
CA ARG A 16 -29.54 29.08 27.15
C ARG A 16 -29.68 27.84 26.29
N LEU A 17 -29.43 27.96 24.98
CA LEU A 17 -29.50 26.84 24.05
C LEU A 17 -28.55 25.71 24.46
N VAL A 18 -27.26 26.02 24.63
CA VAL A 18 -26.23 25.08 25.10
C VAL A 18 -26.60 24.46 26.45
N GLN A 19 -27.09 25.26 27.40
CA GLN A 19 -27.48 24.78 28.71
C GLN A 19 -28.66 23.81 28.66
N GLU A 20 -29.68 24.10 27.84
CA GLU A 20 -30.90 23.28 27.76
C GLU A 20 -30.75 22.05 26.86
N THR A 21 -29.80 22.03 25.91
CA THR A 21 -29.63 20.91 24.97
C THR A 21 -28.37 20.06 25.17
N ILE A 22 -27.30 20.59 25.78
CA ILE A 22 -26.01 19.88 25.93
C ILE A 22 -25.60 19.80 27.40
N LEU A 23 -25.35 20.93 28.07
CA LEU A 23 -24.77 20.92 29.42
C LEU A 23 -25.73 20.39 30.49
N CYS A 24 -27.05 20.39 30.25
CA CYS A 24 -28.02 19.73 31.13
C CYS A 24 -27.78 18.22 31.26
N HIS A 25 -27.09 17.60 30.32
CA HIS A 25 -26.74 16.18 30.31
C HIS A 25 -25.33 15.90 30.83
N GLN A 26 -24.50 16.93 31.04
CA GLN A 26 -23.11 16.76 31.46
C GLN A 26 -23.02 16.21 32.87
N ASN A 27 -22.27 15.12 33.05
CA ASN A 27 -22.05 14.55 34.37
C ASN A 27 -21.23 15.51 35.24
N PRO A 28 -21.70 15.85 36.46
CA PRO A 28 -21.06 16.85 37.30
C PRO A 28 -19.75 16.36 37.94
N VAL A 29 -19.41 15.08 37.86
CA VAL A 29 -18.17 14.52 38.42
C VAL A 29 -17.15 14.30 37.31
N THR A 30 -17.51 13.48 36.31
CA THR A 30 -16.59 13.07 35.24
C THR A 30 -16.53 14.08 34.10
N GLY A 31 -17.51 14.97 33.96
CA GLY A 31 -17.64 15.86 32.81
C GLY A 31 -18.15 15.20 31.54
N LEU A 32 -18.35 13.88 31.53
CA LEU A 32 -18.80 13.12 30.37
C LEU A 32 -20.26 13.40 30.04
N LEU A 33 -20.59 13.34 28.76
CA LEU A 33 -21.93 13.39 28.20
C LEU A 33 -22.38 11.98 27.81
N PRO A 34 -23.60 11.55 28.17
CA PRO A 34 -24.20 10.36 27.57
C PRO A 34 -24.46 10.62 26.08
N ALA A 35 -24.57 9.59 25.24
CA ALA A 35 -24.99 9.78 23.84
C ALA A 35 -26.41 10.33 23.74
N SER A 36 -27.32 9.88 24.61
CA SER A 36 -28.69 10.40 24.71
C SER A 36 -29.33 10.09 26.06
N ILE A 37 -30.57 10.52 26.26
CA ILE A 37 -31.35 10.18 27.47
C ILE A 37 -31.55 8.65 27.57
N GLN A 38 -31.70 7.97 26.42
CA GLN A 38 -31.89 6.53 26.32
C GLN A 38 -30.55 5.77 26.35
N LYS A 39 -29.54 6.27 25.64
CA LYS A 39 -28.18 5.69 25.59
C LYS A 39 -27.29 6.41 26.60
N LYS A 40 -27.19 5.86 27.81
CA LYS A 40 -26.53 6.50 28.96
C LYS A 40 -25.00 6.45 28.94
N ASP A 41 -24.41 5.68 28.04
CA ASP A 41 -22.95 5.56 27.93
C ASP A 41 -22.37 6.77 27.18
N ALA A 42 -21.11 7.09 27.45
CA ALA A 42 -20.37 8.17 26.86
C ALA A 42 -19.49 7.64 25.72
N TRP A 43 -19.84 7.97 24.48
CA TRP A 43 -19.01 7.71 23.30
C TRP A 43 -17.96 8.81 23.15
N VAL A 44 -16.70 8.43 22.89
CA VAL A 44 -15.59 9.39 22.73
C VAL A 44 -15.91 10.41 21.64
N ARG A 45 -16.28 9.95 20.44
CA ARG A 45 -16.61 10.81 19.29
C ARG A 45 -17.72 11.80 19.61
N ASP A 46 -18.86 11.30 20.09
CA ASP A 46 -20.03 12.11 20.40
C ASP A 46 -19.73 13.17 21.48
N ASN A 47 -18.93 12.81 22.49
CA ASN A 47 -18.49 13.74 23.53
C ASN A 47 -17.63 14.87 22.95
N VAL A 48 -16.63 14.53 22.13
CA VAL A 48 -15.72 15.51 21.53
C VAL A 48 -16.47 16.44 20.57
N TYR A 49 -17.37 15.94 19.72
CA TYR A 49 -18.18 16.79 18.85
C TYR A 49 -19.18 17.65 19.63
N SER A 50 -19.82 17.09 20.66
CA SER A 50 -20.83 17.81 21.44
C SER A 50 -20.24 18.97 22.24
N ILE A 51 -19.00 18.83 22.71
CA ILE A 51 -18.36 19.88 23.53
C ILE A 51 -17.84 21.06 22.68
N MET A 52 -17.73 20.91 21.35
CA MET A 52 -17.26 21.99 20.45
C MET A 52 -18.13 23.25 20.53
N ALA A 53 -19.45 23.13 20.65
CA ALA A 53 -20.32 24.29 20.83
C ALA A 53 -20.08 25.02 22.15
N VAL A 54 -19.78 24.28 23.23
CA VAL A 54 -19.46 24.86 24.54
C VAL A 54 -18.12 25.60 24.47
N TRP A 55 -17.12 25.00 23.82
CA TRP A 55 -15.83 25.63 23.56
C TRP A 55 -15.98 26.90 22.71
N GLY A 56 -16.65 26.81 21.56
CA GLY A 56 -16.89 27.95 20.68
C GLY A 56 -17.68 29.08 21.38
N LEU A 57 -18.69 28.74 22.18
CA LEU A 57 -19.43 29.73 22.96
C LEU A 57 -18.55 30.38 24.04
N GLY A 58 -17.72 29.60 24.74
CA GLY A 58 -16.73 30.12 25.70
C GLY A 58 -15.77 31.12 25.05
N MET A 59 -15.25 30.79 23.87
CA MET A 59 -14.41 31.69 23.07
C MET A 59 -15.17 32.95 22.64
N ALA A 60 -16.43 32.81 22.21
CA ALA A 60 -17.25 33.95 21.82
C ALA A 60 -17.49 34.91 22.99
N TYR A 61 -17.74 34.39 24.20
CA TYR A 61 -17.81 35.22 25.40
C TYR A 61 -16.46 35.86 25.73
N ARG A 62 -15.36 35.10 25.67
CA ARG A 62 -14.00 35.62 25.94
C ARG A 62 -13.67 36.81 25.03
N LYS A 63 -14.01 36.73 23.74
CA LYS A 63 -13.78 37.77 22.73
C LYS A 63 -14.68 39.00 22.92
N ASN A 64 -15.96 38.78 23.22
CA ASN A 64 -16.99 39.83 23.28
C ASN A 64 -17.33 40.27 24.72
N ALA A 65 -16.49 39.97 25.70
CA ALA A 65 -16.77 40.25 27.11
C ALA A 65 -16.73 41.76 27.40
N ASP A 66 -17.91 42.34 27.61
CA ASP A 66 -18.07 43.74 28.01
C ASP A 66 -18.11 43.90 29.54
N ARG A 67 -18.40 42.82 30.28
CA ARG A 67 -18.57 42.81 31.75
C ARG A 67 -17.83 41.65 32.39
N ASP A 68 -17.54 41.79 33.68
CA ASP A 68 -16.93 40.70 34.47
C ASP A 68 -17.84 39.45 34.53
N GLU A 69 -19.16 39.62 34.46
CA GLU A 69 -20.12 38.52 34.33
C GLU A 69 -19.89 37.69 33.05
N ASP A 70 -19.56 38.35 31.93
CA ASP A 70 -19.32 37.66 30.64
C ASP A 70 -18.01 36.88 30.69
N LYS A 71 -16.98 37.41 31.37
CA LYS A 71 -15.71 36.69 31.63
C LYS A 71 -15.91 35.49 32.54
N ALA A 72 -16.73 35.63 33.59
CA ALA A 72 -17.07 34.52 34.48
C ALA A 72 -17.77 33.39 33.73
N LYS A 73 -18.74 33.72 32.86
CA LYS A 73 -19.40 32.75 31.99
C LYS A 73 -18.44 32.07 31.02
N ALA A 74 -17.54 32.83 30.38
CA ALA A 74 -16.52 32.26 29.52
C ALA A 74 -15.69 31.21 30.28
N TYR A 75 -15.22 31.57 31.49
CA TYR A 75 -14.45 30.67 32.34
C TYR A 75 -15.24 29.40 32.72
N GLU A 76 -16.50 29.53 33.13
CA GLU A 76 -17.36 28.38 33.47
C GLU A 76 -17.53 27.41 32.29
N LEU A 77 -17.81 27.95 31.09
CA LEU A 77 -17.94 27.15 29.87
C LEU A 77 -16.62 26.44 29.52
N GLU A 78 -15.50 27.15 29.61
CA GLU A 78 -14.17 26.59 29.37
C GLU A 78 -13.81 25.48 30.38
N GLN A 79 -14.16 25.64 31.66
CA GLN A 79 -13.97 24.59 32.66
C GLN A 79 -14.85 23.37 32.39
N SER A 80 -16.08 23.55 31.87
CA SER A 80 -16.91 22.44 31.39
C SER A 80 -16.25 21.67 30.24
N VAL A 81 -15.56 22.36 29.33
CA VAL A 81 -14.80 21.74 28.23
C VAL A 81 -13.62 20.94 28.77
N VAL A 82 -12.78 21.58 29.61
CA VAL A 82 -11.59 20.96 30.23
C VAL A 82 -11.99 19.69 30.98
N LYS A 83 -13.06 19.76 31.77
CA LYS A 83 -13.54 18.63 32.56
C LYS A 83 -13.98 17.44 31.71
N LEU A 84 -14.69 17.67 30.60
CA LEU A 84 -15.10 16.61 29.69
C LEU A 84 -13.89 15.94 29.03
N MET A 85 -12.96 16.75 28.50
CA MET A 85 -11.76 16.23 27.83
C MET A 85 -10.88 15.45 28.81
N GLN A 86 -10.73 15.92 30.06
CA GLN A 86 -10.05 15.18 31.13
C GLN A 86 -10.80 13.89 31.53
N GLY A 87 -12.13 13.91 31.52
CA GLY A 87 -12.95 12.70 31.74
C GLY A 87 -12.66 11.61 30.71
N LEU A 88 -12.57 11.98 29.43
CA LEU A 88 -12.20 11.07 28.34
C LEU A 88 -10.75 10.59 28.47
N LEU A 89 -9.82 11.47 28.85
CA LEU A 89 -8.43 11.09 29.14
C LEU A 89 -8.39 10.04 30.24
N GLN A 90 -9.14 10.24 31.33
CA GLN A 90 -9.21 9.29 32.43
C GLN A 90 -9.78 7.94 32.00
N CYS A 91 -10.81 7.91 31.15
CA CYS A 91 -11.34 6.69 30.54
C CYS A 91 -10.26 5.91 29.78
N MET A 92 -9.49 6.59 28.94
CA MET A 92 -8.43 5.97 28.13
C MET A 92 -7.23 5.53 28.99
N MET A 93 -6.78 6.35 29.95
CA MET A 93 -5.66 6.02 30.83
C MET A 93 -5.94 4.80 31.73
N ARG A 94 -7.21 4.51 32.05
CA ARG A 94 -7.59 3.27 32.73
C ARG A 94 -7.36 2.01 31.91
N GLN A 95 -7.14 2.15 30.60
CA GLN A 95 -6.84 1.07 29.66
C GLN A 95 -5.39 1.16 29.13
N VAL A 96 -4.46 1.70 29.93
CA VAL A 96 -3.06 1.88 29.52
C VAL A 96 -2.39 0.59 29.01
N ASP A 97 -2.68 -0.56 29.63
CA ASP A 97 -2.15 -1.87 29.21
C ASP A 97 -2.58 -2.24 27.78
N LYS A 98 -3.75 -1.76 27.34
CA LYS A 98 -4.24 -1.96 25.97
C LYS A 98 -3.48 -1.11 24.97
N VAL A 99 -3.22 0.16 25.30
CA VAL A 99 -2.40 1.05 24.46
C VAL A 99 -1.01 0.44 24.25
N GLU A 100 -0.39 -0.10 25.31
CA GLU A 100 0.91 -0.76 25.22
C GLU A 100 0.90 -1.96 24.27
N LYS A 101 -0.10 -2.86 24.39
CA LYS A 101 -0.24 -4.04 23.52
C LYS A 101 -0.56 -3.65 22.07
N PHE A 102 -1.46 -2.71 21.86
CA PHE A 102 -1.95 -2.33 20.54
C PHE A 102 -0.85 -1.75 19.64
N LYS A 103 0.15 -1.05 20.21
CA LYS A 103 1.33 -0.56 19.47
C LYS A 103 2.04 -1.67 18.67
N LEU A 104 1.93 -2.92 19.13
CA LEU A 104 2.49 -4.10 18.48
C LEU A 104 1.43 -4.90 17.72
N THR A 105 0.30 -5.21 18.36
CA THR A 105 -0.67 -6.18 17.81
C THR A 105 -1.61 -5.59 16.78
N GLN A 106 -1.97 -4.30 16.90
CA GLN A 106 -2.96 -3.62 16.05
C GLN A 106 -4.31 -4.38 15.94
N SER A 107 -4.60 -5.22 16.94
CA SER A 107 -5.74 -6.14 16.94
C SER A 107 -6.99 -5.48 17.51
N THR A 108 -8.16 -5.90 17.02
CA THR A 108 -9.47 -5.48 17.57
C THR A 108 -9.63 -5.84 19.05
N LYS A 109 -8.91 -6.85 19.55
CA LYS A 109 -8.99 -7.29 20.97
C LYS A 109 -8.18 -6.42 21.92
N ASP A 110 -7.09 -5.84 21.43
CA ASP A 110 -6.19 -5.02 22.25
C ASP A 110 -6.50 -3.51 22.11
N CYS A 111 -7.58 -3.14 21.41
CA CYS A 111 -7.92 -1.76 21.17
C CYS A 111 -8.57 -1.06 22.38
N LEU A 112 -8.52 0.28 22.39
CA LEU A 112 -9.27 1.07 23.36
C LEU A 112 -10.77 0.92 23.11
N HIS A 113 -11.55 0.85 24.19
CA HIS A 113 -13.01 0.94 24.07
C HIS A 113 -13.44 2.32 23.54
N ALA A 114 -14.45 2.33 22.68
CA ALA A 114 -14.99 3.57 22.11
C ALA A 114 -16.04 4.25 22.99
N LYS A 115 -16.59 3.53 23.99
CA LYS A 115 -17.66 3.99 24.87
C LYS A 115 -17.44 3.59 26.33
N TYR A 116 -17.91 4.43 27.24
CA TYR A 116 -17.64 4.32 28.68
C TYR A 116 -18.87 4.60 29.53
N ASP A 117 -18.87 4.10 30.76
CA ASP A 117 -19.90 4.42 31.74
C ASP A 117 -19.73 5.89 32.18
N THR A 118 -20.77 6.69 31.95
CA THR A 118 -20.72 8.13 32.16
C THR A 118 -20.36 8.53 33.61
N PRO A 119 -20.91 7.90 34.67
CA PRO A 119 -20.55 8.24 36.05
C PRO A 119 -19.21 7.69 36.55
N THR A 120 -18.75 6.52 36.08
CA THR A 120 -17.59 5.83 36.67
C THR A 120 -16.34 5.82 35.80
N CYS A 121 -16.44 6.18 34.52
CA CYS A 121 -15.37 6.04 33.51
C CYS A 121 -14.94 4.58 33.28
N ALA A 122 -15.77 3.59 33.62
CA ALA A 122 -15.50 2.17 33.40
C ALA A 122 -15.91 1.72 31.99
N THR A 123 -15.38 0.59 31.55
CA THR A 123 -15.83 -0.12 30.34
C THR A 123 -17.24 -0.66 30.54
N VAL A 124 -18.11 -0.55 29.54
CA VAL A 124 -19.55 -0.94 29.65
C VAL A 124 -19.89 -2.28 29.01
N VAL A 125 -19.02 -2.81 28.15
CA VAL A 125 -19.18 -4.09 27.43
C VAL A 125 -17.83 -4.80 27.36
N GLY A 126 -17.82 -6.10 27.04
CA GLY A 126 -16.58 -6.86 26.83
C GLY A 126 -15.80 -6.46 25.56
N ASP A 127 -14.57 -6.95 25.44
CA ASP A 127 -13.67 -6.62 24.32
C ASP A 127 -14.16 -7.13 22.95
N ASP A 128 -14.87 -8.27 22.93
CA ASP A 128 -15.39 -8.89 21.70
C ASP A 128 -16.88 -8.58 21.45
N GLU A 129 -17.53 -7.79 22.31
CA GLU A 129 -18.99 -7.57 22.26
C GLU A 129 -19.41 -6.35 21.43
N TRP A 130 -18.46 -5.51 21.01
CA TRP A 130 -18.74 -4.28 20.28
C TRP A 130 -17.60 -3.91 19.33
N GLY A 131 -17.92 -3.15 18.28
CA GLY A 131 -16.93 -2.59 17.36
C GLY A 131 -16.12 -1.45 17.99
N HIS A 132 -15.26 -1.79 18.96
CA HIS A 132 -14.49 -0.83 19.77
C HIS A 132 -13.37 -0.16 19.01
N LEU A 133 -12.71 -0.87 18.09
CA LEU A 133 -11.61 -0.31 17.31
C LEU A 133 -12.16 0.77 16.37
N GLN A 134 -12.08 2.01 16.83
CA GLN A 134 -12.54 3.23 16.14
C GLN A 134 -11.40 4.24 16.17
N VAL A 135 -10.58 4.22 15.13
CA VAL A 135 -9.38 5.06 15.07
C VAL A 135 -9.78 6.54 14.91
N ASP A 136 -10.92 6.82 14.24
CA ASP A 136 -11.51 8.15 14.13
C ASP A 136 -11.77 8.78 15.51
N ALA A 137 -12.26 8.01 16.47
CA ALA A 137 -12.67 8.50 17.78
C ALA A 137 -11.47 8.97 18.64
N THR A 138 -10.40 8.18 18.69
CA THR A 138 -9.14 8.57 19.35
C THR A 138 -8.48 9.74 18.62
N SER A 139 -8.56 9.75 17.29
CA SER A 139 -7.95 10.80 16.47
C SER A 139 -8.66 12.15 16.63
N ILE A 140 -10.00 12.20 16.62
CA ILE A 140 -10.72 13.47 16.84
C ILE A 140 -10.49 14.01 18.25
N TYR A 141 -10.32 13.15 19.25
CA TYR A 141 -9.91 13.56 20.59
C TYR A 141 -8.55 14.26 20.57
N LEU A 142 -7.54 13.68 19.91
CA LEU A 142 -6.20 14.26 19.81
C LEU A 142 -6.19 15.56 18.97
N LEU A 143 -6.90 15.58 17.85
CA LEU A 143 -7.07 16.78 17.03
C LEU A 143 -7.68 17.93 17.84
N MET A 144 -8.75 17.66 18.58
CA MET A 144 -9.41 18.70 19.37
C MET A 144 -8.65 19.05 20.64
N LEU A 145 -7.93 18.11 21.25
CA LEU A 145 -6.98 18.40 22.31
C LEU A 145 -5.95 19.43 21.84
N ALA A 146 -5.41 19.25 20.64
CA ALA A 146 -4.44 20.15 20.04
C ALA A 146 -5.03 21.55 19.77
N GLN A 147 -6.18 21.62 19.09
CA GLN A 147 -6.86 22.89 18.78
C GLN A 147 -7.28 23.64 20.07
N MET A 148 -7.82 22.94 21.06
CA MET A 148 -8.24 23.54 22.33
C MET A 148 -7.04 24.02 23.15
N THR A 149 -5.94 23.27 23.18
CA THR A 149 -4.70 23.69 23.85
C THR A 149 -4.10 24.91 23.18
N ALA A 150 -4.04 24.95 21.85
CA ALA A 150 -3.60 26.11 21.08
C ALA A 150 -4.50 27.34 21.29
N SER A 151 -5.80 27.15 21.59
CA SER A 151 -6.71 28.25 21.97
C SER A 151 -6.52 28.76 23.42
N GLY A 152 -5.61 28.15 24.18
CA GLY A 152 -5.25 28.52 25.54
C GLY A 152 -5.95 27.73 26.64
N LEU A 153 -6.63 26.62 26.34
CA LEU A 153 -7.16 25.72 27.37
C LEU A 153 -6.08 24.82 27.94
N ARG A 154 -6.02 24.69 29.27
CA ARG A 154 -5.11 23.78 29.95
C ARG A 154 -5.83 22.47 30.27
N ILE A 155 -5.73 21.50 29.37
CA ILE A 155 -6.37 20.18 29.52
C ILE A 155 -5.42 19.18 30.20
N ILE A 156 -4.16 19.13 29.75
CA ILE A 156 -3.12 18.24 30.30
C ILE A 156 -2.38 18.92 31.44
N SER A 157 -2.09 18.18 32.51
CA SER A 157 -1.57 18.73 33.76
C SER A 157 -0.30 18.06 34.28
N THR A 158 0.03 16.84 33.83
CA THR A 158 1.18 16.06 34.32
C THR A 158 2.02 15.48 33.17
N LEU A 159 3.31 15.22 33.42
CA LEU A 159 4.20 14.58 32.44
C LEU A 159 3.81 13.12 32.15
N ASP A 160 3.16 12.44 33.09
CA ASP A 160 2.62 11.09 32.86
C ASP A 160 1.48 11.12 31.83
N GLU A 161 0.60 12.13 31.90
CA GLU A 161 -0.43 12.35 30.88
C GLU A 161 0.20 12.72 29.53
N VAL A 162 1.26 13.54 29.50
CA VAL A 162 2.02 13.81 28.26
C VAL A 162 2.56 12.51 27.67
N ALA A 163 3.20 11.65 28.47
CA ALA A 163 3.71 10.36 28.00
C ALA A 163 2.58 9.46 27.48
N PHE A 164 1.41 9.47 28.13
CA PHE A 164 0.24 8.75 27.65
C PHE A 164 -0.26 9.29 26.30
N ILE A 165 -0.35 10.61 26.13
CA ILE A 165 -0.72 11.24 24.84
C ILE A 165 0.30 10.90 23.75
N GLN A 166 1.60 10.92 24.06
CA GLN A 166 2.65 10.49 23.13
C GLN A 166 2.48 9.02 22.71
N ASN A 167 2.00 8.14 23.59
CA ASN A 167 1.68 6.75 23.23
C ASN A 167 0.36 6.62 22.45
N LEU A 168 -0.61 7.54 22.64
CA LEU A 168 -1.78 7.63 21.76
C LEU A 168 -1.41 8.08 20.34
N VAL A 169 -0.36 8.90 20.17
CA VAL A 169 0.20 9.18 18.84
C VAL A 169 0.69 7.87 18.20
N PHE A 170 1.46 7.05 18.91
CA PHE A 170 1.89 5.74 18.40
C PHE A 170 0.74 4.75 18.15
N TYR A 171 -0.38 4.94 18.85
CA TYR A 171 -1.61 4.17 18.65
C TYR A 171 -2.27 4.52 17.31
N ILE A 172 -2.28 5.80 16.90
CA ILE A 172 -2.92 6.25 15.67
C ILE A 172 -1.97 6.39 14.46
N GLU A 173 -0.64 6.41 14.64
CA GLU A 173 0.30 6.57 13.52
C GLU A 173 0.20 5.43 12.49
N ALA A 174 -0.26 4.25 12.90
CA ALA A 174 -0.50 3.10 12.01
C ALA A 174 -1.88 3.13 11.31
N ALA A 175 -2.68 4.20 11.44
CA ALA A 175 -4.05 4.27 10.91
C ALA A 175 -4.17 3.93 9.42
N TYR A 176 -3.11 4.20 8.63
CA TYR A 176 -3.04 3.90 7.21
C TYR A 176 -3.10 2.39 6.87
N LYS A 177 -2.87 1.51 7.85
CA LYS A 177 -2.91 0.05 7.70
C LYS A 177 -3.81 -0.68 8.68
N VAL A 178 -4.36 0.03 9.67
CA VAL A 178 -5.25 -0.56 10.67
C VAL A 178 -6.69 -0.52 10.16
N ALA A 179 -7.24 -1.69 9.83
CA ALA A 179 -8.65 -1.84 9.55
C ALA A 179 -9.48 -1.67 10.84
N ASP A 180 -10.53 -0.85 10.79
CA ASP A 180 -11.34 -0.49 11.95
C ASP A 180 -12.84 -0.58 11.66
N TYR A 181 -13.68 -0.30 12.66
CA TYR A 181 -15.14 -0.32 12.50
C TYR A 181 -15.69 0.99 11.92
N GLY A 182 -14.83 1.97 11.67
CA GLY A 182 -15.17 3.31 11.19
C GLY A 182 -16.12 4.07 12.14
N MET A 183 -16.46 5.29 11.73
CA MET A 183 -17.29 6.19 12.54
C MET A 183 -18.74 5.71 12.75
N TRP A 184 -19.18 4.72 11.97
CA TRP A 184 -20.52 4.13 12.06
C TRP A 184 -20.56 2.83 12.85
N GLU A 185 -19.40 2.38 13.39
CA GLU A 185 -19.28 1.22 14.28
C GLU A 185 -19.63 -0.13 13.61
N ARG A 186 -19.48 -0.22 12.28
CA ARG A 186 -19.92 -1.36 11.47
C ARG A 186 -18.79 -2.09 10.74
N GLY A 187 -17.68 -1.40 10.50
CA GLY A 187 -16.64 -1.88 9.59
C GLY A 187 -17.20 -1.91 8.19
N ASP A 188 -17.22 -3.08 7.55
CA ASP A 188 -17.77 -3.27 6.22
C ASP A 188 -19.28 -2.96 6.15
N LYS A 189 -19.78 -2.61 4.96
CA LYS A 189 -21.18 -2.21 4.80
C LYS A 189 -22.20 -3.31 5.15
N THR A 190 -21.78 -4.58 5.11
CA THR A 190 -22.66 -5.71 5.45
C THR A 190 -22.92 -5.77 6.95
N ASN A 191 -22.12 -5.03 7.73
CA ASN A 191 -22.21 -4.94 9.17
C ASN A 191 -22.17 -6.35 9.78
N GLN A 192 -21.18 -7.16 9.39
CA GLN A 192 -20.96 -8.54 9.87
C GLN A 192 -19.80 -8.63 10.88
N GLY A 193 -19.41 -7.48 11.47
CA GLY A 193 -18.29 -7.42 12.41
C GLY A 193 -16.91 -7.46 11.75
N ILE A 194 -16.83 -7.25 10.44
CA ILE A 194 -15.59 -7.27 9.66
C ILE A 194 -15.02 -5.85 9.59
N PRO A 195 -13.86 -5.55 10.21
CA PRO A 195 -13.23 -4.24 10.08
C PRO A 195 -12.70 -4.02 8.65
N GLU A 196 -12.65 -2.77 8.23
CA GLU A 196 -12.06 -2.37 6.96
C GLU A 196 -11.31 -1.04 7.10
N LEU A 197 -10.47 -0.70 6.12
CA LEU A 197 -9.82 0.61 6.11
C LEU A 197 -10.84 1.68 5.72
N ASN A 198 -11.12 2.61 6.64
CA ASN A 198 -12.09 3.69 6.44
C ASN A 198 -11.38 5.03 6.22
N GLY A 199 -11.72 5.72 5.12
CA GLY A 199 -11.14 7.02 4.77
C GLY A 199 -11.40 8.11 5.82
N SER A 200 -12.53 8.02 6.54
CA SER A 200 -12.84 8.90 7.68
C SER A 200 -11.84 8.74 8.83
N SER A 201 -11.47 7.50 9.16
CA SER A 201 -10.50 7.18 10.21
C SER A 201 -9.08 7.60 9.82
N VAL A 202 -8.64 7.25 8.61
CA VAL A 202 -7.30 7.63 8.10
C VAL A 202 -7.14 9.15 8.03
N GLY A 203 -8.14 9.85 7.50
CA GLY A 203 -8.11 11.30 7.39
C GLY A 203 -8.13 12.02 8.73
N MET A 204 -8.92 11.53 9.70
CA MET A 204 -8.93 12.08 11.04
C MET A 204 -7.60 11.84 11.77
N ALA A 205 -7.01 10.64 11.63
CA ALA A 205 -5.70 10.31 12.19
C ALA A 205 -4.60 11.21 11.62
N LYS A 206 -4.55 11.37 10.29
CA LYS A 206 -3.64 12.31 9.64
C LYS A 206 -3.75 13.71 10.25
N ALA A 207 -4.97 14.21 10.37
CA ALA A 207 -5.21 15.55 10.89
C ALA A 207 -4.78 15.70 12.35
N ALA A 208 -5.02 14.67 13.17
CA ALA A 208 -4.59 14.65 14.56
C ALA A 208 -3.06 14.64 14.70
N LEU A 209 -2.38 13.80 13.91
CA LEU A 209 -0.93 13.69 13.88
C LEU A 209 -0.28 15.03 13.50
N GLU A 210 -0.74 15.68 12.42
CA GLU A 210 -0.25 17.00 12.03
C GLU A 210 -0.57 18.10 13.05
N ALA A 211 -1.73 18.03 13.73
CA ALA A 211 -2.14 19.06 14.67
C ALA A 211 -1.37 19.02 15.99
N ILE A 212 -1.00 17.82 16.44
CA ILE A 212 -0.34 17.63 17.75
C ILE A 212 1.19 17.68 17.65
N ASP A 213 1.75 17.58 16.45
CA ASP A 213 3.20 17.65 16.25
C ASP A 213 3.79 18.98 16.72
N GLU A 214 4.89 18.91 17.47
CA GLU A 214 5.59 20.03 18.09
C GLU A 214 4.71 20.91 19.00
N LEU A 215 3.55 20.40 19.44
CA LEU A 215 2.65 21.10 20.36
C LEU A 215 3.06 20.86 21.81
N ASP A 216 3.19 21.95 22.57
CA ASP A 216 3.33 21.89 24.03
C ASP A 216 1.97 21.70 24.71
N LEU A 217 1.76 20.54 25.33
CA LEU A 217 0.49 20.19 25.98
C LEU A 217 0.20 20.97 27.26
N PHE A 218 1.18 21.67 27.83
CA PHE A 218 0.96 22.61 28.94
C PHE A 218 0.71 24.05 28.46
N GLY A 219 0.65 24.26 27.14
CA GLY A 219 0.45 25.56 26.51
C GLY A 219 1.60 26.52 26.83
N ALA A 220 1.30 27.78 27.09
CA ALA A 220 2.31 28.82 27.33
C ALA A 220 3.18 28.62 28.59
N HIS A 221 2.87 27.63 29.42
CA HIS A 221 3.59 27.34 30.67
C HIS A 221 4.41 26.05 30.62
N GLY A 222 4.46 25.38 29.46
CA GLY A 222 5.18 24.14 29.31
C GLY A 222 6.67 24.32 29.04
N GLY A 223 7.31 23.19 28.78
CA GLY A 223 8.72 23.12 28.45
C GLY A 223 9.02 21.94 27.54
N PRO A 224 10.30 21.68 27.25
CA PRO A 224 10.69 20.70 26.24
C PRO A 224 10.25 19.25 26.52
N LYS A 225 9.85 18.93 27.75
CA LYS A 225 9.32 17.61 28.17
C LYS A 225 7.80 17.45 27.96
N SER A 226 7.07 18.53 27.70
CA SER A 226 5.63 18.53 27.44
C SER A 226 5.26 18.66 25.96
N VAL A 227 6.27 18.69 25.08
CA VAL A 227 6.13 18.72 23.62
C VAL A 227 5.88 17.31 23.10
N ILE A 228 4.92 17.17 22.20
CA ILE A 228 4.64 15.93 21.47
C ILE A 228 5.40 15.92 20.15
N HIS A 229 5.96 14.78 19.80
CA HIS A 229 6.69 14.59 18.54
C HIS A 229 6.01 13.54 17.66
N VAL A 230 5.87 13.86 16.38
CA VAL A 230 5.34 12.98 15.35
C VAL A 230 6.38 12.81 14.24
N LEU A 231 6.47 11.61 13.67
CA LEU A 231 7.34 11.39 12.52
C LEU A 231 6.61 11.78 11.22
N PRO A 232 7.23 12.61 10.35
CA PRO A 232 6.60 13.08 9.12
C PRO A 232 6.31 11.94 8.13
N ASP A 233 7.12 10.87 8.16
CA ASP A 233 6.91 9.69 7.31
C ASP A 233 5.55 9.02 7.57
N GLU A 234 5.12 8.92 8.83
CA GLU A 234 3.82 8.30 9.18
C GLU A 234 2.63 9.16 8.72
N VAL A 235 2.78 10.49 8.78
CA VAL A 235 1.78 11.44 8.27
C VAL A 235 1.63 11.31 6.76
N GLU A 236 2.75 11.20 6.04
CA GLU A 236 2.74 11.07 4.59
C GLU A 236 2.20 9.71 4.14
N HIS A 237 2.41 8.63 4.91
CA HIS A 237 1.71 7.37 4.66
C HIS A 237 0.19 7.54 4.76
N CYS A 238 -0.33 8.17 5.82
CA CYS A 238 -1.77 8.48 5.91
C CYS A 238 -2.26 9.36 4.74
N GLN A 239 -1.46 10.33 4.30
CA GLN A 239 -1.77 11.19 3.15
C GLN A 239 -1.90 10.40 1.85
N ALA A 240 -0.93 9.52 1.57
CA ALA A 240 -0.90 8.69 0.37
C ALA A 240 -2.11 7.76 0.30
N ILE A 241 -2.42 7.06 1.39
CA ILE A 241 -3.64 6.22 1.50
C ILE A 241 -4.89 7.07 1.29
N LEU A 242 -5.01 8.20 1.98
CA LEU A 242 -6.22 9.01 1.91
C LEU A 242 -6.47 9.51 0.48
N CYS A 243 -5.42 10.00 -0.19
CA CYS A 243 -5.52 10.47 -1.57
C CYS A 243 -5.85 9.36 -2.55
N SER A 244 -5.35 8.15 -2.33
CA SER A 244 -5.67 7.02 -3.18
C SER A 244 -7.11 6.57 -2.99
N MET A 245 -7.63 6.58 -1.76
CA MET A 245 -8.99 6.13 -1.43
C MET A 245 -10.06 7.06 -1.98
N LEU A 246 -9.93 8.37 -1.76
CA LEU A 246 -10.96 9.35 -2.10
C LEU A 246 -11.26 9.40 -3.61
N PRO A 247 -12.53 9.63 -4.01
CA PRO A 247 -13.68 9.96 -3.17
C PRO A 247 -14.30 8.75 -2.45
N ARG A 248 -13.82 7.53 -2.69
CA ARG A 248 -14.37 6.33 -2.02
C ARG A 248 -14.01 6.31 -0.54
N ALA A 249 -14.92 5.81 0.27
CA ALA A 249 -14.74 5.73 1.71
C ALA A 249 -14.05 4.45 2.16
N SER A 250 -14.28 3.32 1.48
CA SER A 250 -13.66 2.03 1.78
C SER A 250 -13.83 1.04 0.61
N THR A 251 -13.34 -0.20 0.77
CA THR A 251 -13.52 -1.28 -0.22
C THR A 251 -14.99 -1.62 -0.48
N SER A 252 -15.83 -1.50 0.56
CA SER A 252 -17.25 -1.86 0.52
C SER A 252 -18.18 -0.65 0.43
N LYS A 253 -17.69 0.58 0.64
CA LYS A 253 -18.46 1.83 0.54
C LYS A 253 -17.88 2.72 -0.55
N GLU A 254 -18.58 2.81 -1.68
CA GLU A 254 -18.14 3.65 -2.80
C GLU A 254 -18.15 5.16 -2.50
N ILE A 255 -18.92 5.60 -1.51
CA ILE A 255 -18.94 6.98 -0.98
C ILE A 255 -19.54 6.98 0.42
N ASP A 256 -19.14 7.92 1.28
CA ASP A 256 -19.67 8.10 2.65
C ASP A 256 -19.70 9.59 3.03
N ALA A 257 -20.82 10.07 3.59
CA ALA A 257 -21.00 11.47 3.97
C ALA A 257 -20.11 11.88 5.15
N GLY A 258 -19.62 10.93 5.94
CA GLY A 258 -18.63 11.13 7.00
C GLY A 258 -17.31 11.73 6.50
N LEU A 259 -16.99 11.56 5.22
CA LEU A 259 -15.82 12.19 4.57
C LEU A 259 -15.88 13.71 4.58
N LEU A 260 -17.06 14.34 4.78
CA LEU A 260 -17.17 15.79 4.98
C LEU A 260 -16.36 16.27 6.19
N SER A 261 -16.26 15.46 7.26
CA SER A 261 -15.44 15.76 8.43
C SER A 261 -13.93 15.68 8.16
N VAL A 262 -13.54 15.05 7.04
CA VAL A 262 -12.15 14.87 6.60
C VAL A 262 -11.72 15.97 5.63
N ILE A 263 -12.53 16.21 4.59
CA ILE A 263 -12.21 17.19 3.55
C ILE A 263 -12.44 18.64 4.01
N SER A 264 -13.19 18.82 5.10
CA SER A 264 -13.56 20.12 5.68
C SER A 264 -13.36 20.11 7.20
N PHE A 265 -14.03 21.03 7.91
CA PHE A 265 -13.99 21.09 9.36
C PHE A 265 -14.50 19.78 9.99
N PRO A 266 -13.79 19.20 10.98
CA PRO A 266 -12.65 19.77 11.71
C PRO A 266 -11.27 19.40 11.15
N ALA A 267 -11.15 18.41 10.27
CA ALA A 267 -9.86 17.80 9.96
C ALA A 267 -9.04 18.57 8.90
N PHE A 268 -9.68 19.04 7.82
CA PHE A 268 -8.99 19.62 6.64
C PHE A 268 -7.80 18.76 6.16
N ALA A 269 -7.96 17.44 6.16
CA ALA A 269 -6.86 16.50 6.00
C ALA A 269 -6.35 16.38 4.56
N VAL A 270 -7.17 16.74 3.56
CA VAL A 270 -6.83 16.58 2.15
C VAL A 270 -6.20 17.86 1.61
N GLU A 271 -5.00 17.73 1.03
CA GLU A 271 -4.24 18.85 0.48
C GLU A 271 -4.59 19.19 -0.98
N ASP A 272 -5.13 18.22 -1.73
CA ASP A 272 -5.52 18.40 -3.13
C ASP A 272 -6.92 19.02 -3.22
N ALA A 273 -6.97 20.27 -3.68
CA ALA A 273 -8.22 21.02 -3.83
C ALA A 273 -9.19 20.38 -4.85
N ASP A 274 -8.68 19.77 -5.92
CA ASP A 274 -9.52 19.10 -6.93
C ASP A 274 -10.13 17.84 -6.31
N LEU A 275 -9.36 17.09 -5.53
CA LEU A 275 -9.85 15.91 -4.83
C LEU A 275 -10.90 16.26 -3.77
N VAL A 276 -10.72 17.36 -3.04
CA VAL A 276 -11.73 17.92 -2.12
C VAL A 276 -13.03 18.23 -2.87
N ALA A 277 -12.94 18.94 -4.00
CA ALA A 277 -14.10 19.33 -4.80
C ALA A 277 -14.83 18.11 -5.40
N ILE A 278 -14.09 17.13 -5.93
CA ILE A 278 -14.64 15.88 -6.47
C ILE A 278 -15.35 15.10 -5.35
N THR A 279 -14.71 14.94 -4.19
CA THR A 279 -15.28 14.21 -3.06
C THR A 279 -16.56 14.89 -2.56
N LYS A 280 -16.55 16.22 -2.38
CA LYS A 280 -17.75 16.97 -1.99
C LYS A 280 -18.87 16.80 -3.02
N SER A 281 -18.55 16.89 -4.31
CA SER A 281 -19.53 16.78 -5.40
C SER A 281 -20.15 15.38 -5.47
N GLU A 282 -19.36 14.32 -5.25
CA GLU A 282 -19.87 12.94 -5.21
C GLU A 282 -20.77 12.70 -3.99
N ILE A 283 -20.41 13.24 -2.81
CA ILE A 283 -21.26 13.17 -1.60
C ILE A 283 -22.61 13.85 -1.87
N ILE A 284 -22.58 15.09 -2.36
CA ILE A 284 -23.81 15.85 -2.65
C ILE A 284 -24.62 15.16 -3.75
N GLY A 285 -23.98 14.72 -4.83
CA GLY A 285 -24.64 14.13 -5.98
C GLY A 285 -25.29 12.77 -5.72
N LYS A 286 -24.72 11.97 -4.80
CA LYS A 286 -25.19 10.60 -4.54
C LYS A 286 -25.93 10.41 -3.22
N LEU A 287 -25.60 11.19 -2.19
CA LEU A 287 -26.09 10.96 -0.82
C LEU A 287 -27.07 12.03 -0.35
N GLN A 288 -27.13 13.21 -0.97
CA GLN A 288 -28.03 14.26 -0.54
C GLN A 288 -29.49 13.92 -0.87
N GLY A 289 -30.37 14.15 0.10
CA GLY A 289 -31.82 14.10 -0.05
C GLY A 289 -32.51 15.38 0.44
N ARG A 290 -33.80 15.28 0.79
CA ARG A 290 -34.65 16.44 1.13
C ARG A 290 -34.53 16.90 2.60
N TYR A 291 -33.90 16.10 3.46
CA TYR A 291 -33.78 16.33 4.91
C TYR A 291 -32.32 16.26 5.41
N GLY A 292 -31.35 16.04 4.52
CA GLY A 292 -29.95 15.86 4.87
C GLY A 292 -29.23 14.99 3.85
N CYS A 293 -28.18 14.30 4.28
CA CYS A 293 -27.55 13.25 3.47
C CYS A 293 -27.74 11.88 4.11
N CYS A 294 -27.86 10.82 3.31
CA CYS A 294 -27.68 9.46 3.79
C CYS A 294 -26.20 9.27 4.22
N ARG A 295 -25.93 8.33 5.14
CA ARG A 295 -24.55 8.07 5.57
C ARG A 295 -23.71 7.48 4.43
N PHE A 296 -24.23 6.44 3.79
CA PHE A 296 -23.70 5.82 2.57
C PHE A 296 -24.84 5.07 1.86
N ILE A 297 -24.61 4.65 0.61
CA ILE A 297 -25.61 3.95 -0.21
C ILE A 297 -25.92 2.57 0.37
N ARG A 298 -27.21 2.18 0.39
CA ARG A 298 -27.72 0.93 0.98
C ARG A 298 -27.45 0.78 2.47
N ASP A 299 -27.46 1.90 3.18
CA ASP A 299 -27.40 1.90 4.64
C ASP A 299 -28.76 1.54 5.26
N GLY A 300 -28.78 0.45 6.03
CA GLY A 300 -29.99 -0.04 6.70
C GLY A 300 -30.34 0.66 8.00
N TYR A 301 -29.49 1.52 8.58
CA TYR A 301 -29.74 2.03 9.94
C TYR A 301 -30.98 2.92 10.03
N HIS A 302 -31.91 2.50 10.89
CA HIS A 302 -33.24 3.09 11.04
C HIS A 302 -34.04 3.12 9.72
N CYS A 303 -33.67 2.29 8.75
CA CYS A 303 -34.42 2.09 7.52
C CYS A 303 -35.72 1.32 7.86
N PRO A 304 -36.86 1.62 7.21
CA PRO A 304 -38.14 0.95 7.51
C PRO A 304 -38.14 -0.56 7.28
N LYS A 305 -37.22 -1.08 6.46
CA LYS A 305 -37.04 -2.51 6.19
C LYS A 305 -35.99 -3.17 7.09
N GLU A 306 -35.34 -2.41 7.97
CA GLU A 306 -34.36 -2.95 8.92
C GLU A 306 -35.06 -3.85 9.95
N ASP A 307 -34.42 -4.96 10.29
CA ASP A 307 -34.79 -5.76 11.46
C ASP A 307 -34.02 -5.24 12.69
N PRO A 308 -34.67 -4.50 13.61
CA PRO A 308 -33.99 -3.89 14.74
C PRO A 308 -33.58 -4.91 15.81
N THR A 309 -33.97 -6.18 15.68
CA THR A 309 -33.65 -7.23 16.66
C THR A 309 -32.29 -7.89 16.39
N ARG A 310 -31.69 -7.66 15.21
CA ARG A 310 -30.40 -8.23 14.82
C ARG A 310 -29.34 -7.13 14.72
N LEU A 311 -28.12 -7.46 15.16
CA LEU A 311 -26.97 -6.58 15.02
C LEU A 311 -26.44 -6.55 13.58
N HIS A 312 -26.52 -7.69 12.87
CA HIS A 312 -25.93 -7.88 11.54
C HIS A 312 -27.01 -8.10 10.47
N TYR A 313 -26.77 -7.58 9.27
CA TYR A 313 -27.70 -7.67 8.14
C TYR A 313 -27.61 -8.98 7.39
N ASP A 314 -28.72 -9.48 6.87
CA ASP A 314 -28.65 -10.51 5.82
C ASP A 314 -28.10 -9.85 4.53
N PRO A 315 -27.10 -10.43 3.86
CA PRO A 315 -26.53 -9.83 2.65
C PRO A 315 -27.58 -9.45 1.59
N ALA A 316 -28.68 -10.20 1.48
CA ALA A 316 -29.75 -9.92 0.53
C ALA A 316 -30.58 -8.67 0.89
N GLU A 317 -30.52 -8.18 2.14
CA GLU A 317 -31.28 -7.03 2.63
C GLU A 317 -30.71 -5.69 2.15
N LEU A 318 -29.40 -5.62 1.83
CA LEU A 318 -28.77 -4.36 1.45
C LEU A 318 -29.46 -3.68 0.26
N LYS A 319 -29.86 -4.44 -0.76
CA LYS A 319 -30.62 -3.90 -1.90
C LYS A 319 -32.00 -3.38 -1.51
N LEU A 320 -32.61 -3.92 -0.45
CA LEU A 320 -33.91 -3.43 0.02
C LEU A 320 -33.79 -2.04 0.64
N PHE A 321 -32.62 -1.64 1.13
CA PHE A 321 -32.44 -0.29 1.71
C PHE A 321 -32.25 0.79 0.65
N GLU A 322 -31.93 0.41 -0.59
CA GLU A 322 -31.67 1.34 -1.69
C GLU A 322 -32.87 2.27 -1.96
N ASN A 323 -32.60 3.58 -1.99
CA ASN A 323 -33.55 4.69 -2.16
C ASN A 323 -34.48 4.98 -0.97
N ILE A 324 -34.41 4.21 0.12
CA ILE A 324 -35.21 4.43 1.34
C ILE A 324 -34.33 4.64 2.58
N GLU A 325 -33.03 4.85 2.38
CA GLU A 325 -32.06 5.09 3.44
C GLU A 325 -32.40 6.34 4.25
N SER A 326 -32.14 6.32 5.55
CA SER A 326 -32.38 7.46 6.44
C SER A 326 -31.49 8.66 6.10
N GLU A 327 -32.08 9.86 6.11
CA GLU A 327 -31.38 11.11 5.83
C GLU A 327 -31.01 11.85 7.12
N TRP A 328 -29.78 12.36 7.20
CA TRP A 328 -29.21 12.95 8.42
C TRP A 328 -28.95 14.45 8.25
N PRO A 329 -29.64 15.33 9.02
CA PRO A 329 -29.45 16.79 8.93
C PRO A 329 -28.05 17.28 9.34
N VAL A 330 -27.29 16.48 10.10
CA VAL A 330 -25.93 16.86 10.55
C VAL A 330 -25.00 17.17 9.37
N PHE A 331 -25.17 16.52 8.22
CA PHE A 331 -24.34 16.77 7.04
C PHE A 331 -24.56 18.13 6.41
N TRP A 332 -25.75 18.72 6.54
CA TRP A 332 -25.96 20.13 6.18
C TRP A 332 -25.24 21.08 7.13
N ASN A 333 -25.09 20.74 8.43
CA ASN A 333 -24.23 21.55 9.31
C ASN A 333 -22.76 21.50 8.86
N TYR A 334 -22.25 20.36 8.41
CA TYR A 334 -20.92 20.27 7.81
C TYR A 334 -20.81 21.16 6.56
N LEU A 335 -21.81 21.16 5.67
CA LEU A 335 -21.81 22.01 4.46
C LEU A 335 -21.95 23.51 4.78
N ILE A 336 -22.65 23.88 5.85
CA ILE A 336 -22.67 25.25 6.37
C ILE A 336 -21.27 25.64 6.84
N LEU A 337 -20.62 24.81 7.67
CA LEU A 337 -19.27 25.07 8.16
C LEU A 337 -18.27 25.16 6.99
N ASP A 338 -18.33 24.23 6.04
CA ASP A 338 -17.56 24.24 4.81
C ASP A 338 -17.67 25.59 4.08
N GLY A 339 -18.91 26.04 3.82
CA GLY A 339 -19.16 27.32 3.16
C GLY A 339 -18.61 28.51 3.94
N ILE A 340 -18.66 28.48 5.28
CA ILE A 340 -18.06 29.53 6.13
C ILE A 340 -16.54 29.55 6.00
N PHE A 341 -15.88 28.39 6.09
CA PHE A 341 -14.42 28.30 6.03
C PHE A 341 -13.85 28.69 4.66
N PHE A 342 -14.56 28.34 3.57
CA PHE A 342 -14.18 28.71 2.21
C PHE A 342 -14.73 30.07 1.74
N GLY A 343 -15.55 30.74 2.56
CA GLY A 343 -16.12 32.05 2.23
C GLY A 343 -17.27 32.03 1.22
N ASP A 344 -17.86 30.86 0.96
CA ASP A 344 -19.02 30.68 0.08
C ASP A 344 -20.33 31.01 0.82
N GLN A 345 -20.73 32.28 0.75
CA GLN A 345 -21.96 32.76 1.37
C GLN A 345 -23.24 32.19 0.73
N VAL A 346 -23.17 31.77 -0.53
CA VAL A 346 -24.33 31.19 -1.24
C VAL A 346 -24.62 29.82 -0.67
N GLN A 347 -23.59 28.96 -0.59
CA GLN A 347 -23.67 27.64 0.05
C GLN A 347 -24.18 27.75 1.49
N VAL A 348 -23.64 28.70 2.27
CA VAL A 348 -24.07 28.92 3.66
C VAL A 348 -25.55 29.24 3.74
N GLN A 349 -26.04 30.16 2.91
CA GLN A 349 -27.44 30.58 2.98
C GLN A 349 -28.39 29.46 2.51
N GLU A 350 -28.04 28.75 1.44
CA GLU A 350 -28.81 27.61 0.93
C GLU A 350 -29.02 26.53 1.99
N TYR A 351 -27.94 26.05 2.61
CA TYR A 351 -28.05 24.99 3.62
C TYR A 351 -28.62 25.48 4.94
N ARG A 352 -28.49 26.77 5.30
CA ARG A 352 -29.19 27.34 6.46
C ARG A 352 -30.70 27.38 6.27
N GLU A 353 -31.17 27.76 5.08
CA GLU A 353 -32.59 27.74 4.73
C GLU A 353 -33.14 26.31 4.72
N ALA A 354 -32.42 25.38 4.10
CA ALA A 354 -32.78 23.96 4.09
C ALA A 354 -32.85 23.39 5.52
N LEU A 355 -31.83 23.65 6.35
CA LEU A 355 -31.79 23.18 7.72
C LEU A 355 -32.92 23.77 8.57
N GLU A 356 -33.23 25.05 8.43
CA GLU A 356 -34.35 25.68 9.15
C GLU A 356 -35.71 24.99 8.86
N GLY A 357 -35.88 24.46 7.65
CA GLY A 357 -37.08 23.70 7.25
C GLY A 357 -37.24 22.36 7.97
N VAL A 358 -36.16 21.80 8.52
CA VAL A 358 -36.14 20.48 9.18
C VAL A 358 -35.83 20.56 10.68
N LEU A 359 -35.61 21.73 11.25
CA LEU A 359 -35.42 21.86 12.70
C LEU A 359 -36.73 21.66 13.45
N LEU A 360 -36.70 20.88 14.53
CA LEU A 360 -37.84 20.69 15.41
C LEU A 360 -37.88 21.80 16.48
N ARG A 361 -39.08 22.19 16.91
CA ARG A 361 -39.27 23.18 17.99
C ARG A 361 -39.60 22.46 19.30
N GLY A 362 -38.65 22.50 20.24
CA GLY A 362 -38.81 21.98 21.60
C GLY A 362 -39.63 22.92 22.50
N LYS A 363 -39.60 22.62 23.81
CA LYS A 363 -40.20 23.48 24.83
C LYS A 363 -39.58 24.88 24.77
N ASN A 364 -40.38 25.91 25.04
CA ASN A 364 -39.96 27.32 24.99
C ASN A 364 -39.48 27.82 23.60
N GLY A 365 -39.75 27.08 22.52
CA GLY A 365 -39.39 27.48 21.16
C GLY A 365 -37.94 27.23 20.77
N ILE A 366 -37.20 26.43 21.55
CA ILE A 366 -35.82 26.04 21.25
C ILE A 366 -35.76 25.18 19.99
N LYS A 367 -34.83 25.50 19.09
CA LYS A 367 -34.58 24.72 17.88
C LYS A 367 -33.71 23.52 18.20
N ILE A 368 -34.18 22.35 17.77
CA ILE A 368 -33.56 21.06 18.04
C ILE A 368 -33.24 20.37 16.71
N VAL A 369 -32.00 19.90 16.58
CA VAL A 369 -31.54 19.06 15.49
C VAL A 369 -31.86 17.59 15.83
N PRO A 370 -32.70 16.88 15.02
CA PRO A 370 -32.90 15.43 15.18
C PRO A 370 -31.70 14.64 14.64
N GLU A 371 -31.57 13.36 15.04
CA GLU A 371 -30.54 12.46 14.50
C GLU A 371 -30.74 12.25 12.99
N LEU A 372 -31.96 11.85 12.60
CA LEU A 372 -32.28 11.50 11.22
C LEU A 372 -33.77 11.60 10.88
N TYR A 373 -34.08 11.47 9.59
CA TYR A 373 -35.40 11.38 9.00
C TYR A 373 -35.56 10.07 8.21
N ALA A 374 -36.60 9.29 8.55
CA ALA A 374 -36.88 7.99 7.94
C ALA A 374 -38.21 8.00 7.16
N VAL A 375 -38.31 7.16 6.14
CA VAL A 375 -39.55 6.95 5.37
C VAL A 375 -40.60 6.27 6.27
N PRO A 376 -41.88 6.68 6.25
CA PRO A 376 -42.94 5.97 6.99
C PRO A 376 -43.15 4.53 6.48
N LEU A 377 -43.39 3.58 7.39
CA LEU A 377 -43.58 2.16 7.08
C LEU A 377 -44.71 1.90 6.05
N ASP A 378 -45.75 2.74 6.05
CA ASP A 378 -46.91 2.65 5.17
C ASP A 378 -46.67 3.24 3.76
N LYS A 379 -45.53 3.91 3.53
CA LYS A 379 -45.22 4.62 2.28
C LYS A 379 -43.98 4.12 1.54
N ILE A 380 -43.45 2.96 1.94
CA ILE A 380 -42.23 2.40 1.34
C ILE A 380 -42.38 2.15 -0.17
N GLU A 381 -43.51 1.57 -0.59
CA GLU A 381 -43.75 1.24 -2.01
C GLU A 381 -43.89 2.51 -2.89
N GLU A 382 -44.39 3.61 -2.31
CA GLU A 382 -44.47 4.92 -2.98
C GLU A 382 -43.06 5.48 -3.21
N GLU A 383 -42.18 5.42 -2.19
CA GLU A 383 -40.79 5.88 -2.29
C GLU A 383 -39.98 5.03 -3.27
N TYR A 384 -40.14 3.70 -3.33
CA TYR A 384 -39.48 2.88 -4.35
C TYR A 384 -39.93 3.22 -5.78
N SER A 385 -41.22 3.53 -5.96
CA SER A 385 -41.78 3.85 -7.28
C SER A 385 -41.32 5.22 -7.77
N ASN A 386 -41.14 6.17 -6.86
CA ASN A 386 -40.68 7.52 -7.16
C ASN A 386 -39.78 8.02 -6.01
N PRO A 387 -38.45 7.77 -6.08
CA PRO A 387 -37.52 8.16 -5.02
C PRO A 387 -37.58 9.64 -4.65
N HIS A 388 -37.37 9.94 -3.37
CA HIS A 388 -37.41 11.28 -2.77
C HIS A 388 -38.77 11.99 -2.81
N SER A 389 -39.87 11.26 -3.03
CA SER A 389 -41.21 11.85 -3.12
C SER A 389 -41.97 11.85 -1.79
N VAL A 390 -41.64 10.92 -0.89
CA VAL A 390 -42.36 10.74 0.38
C VAL A 390 -41.85 11.68 1.47
N GLU A 391 -42.79 12.31 2.20
CA GLU A 391 -42.47 13.06 3.42
C GLU A 391 -41.97 12.14 4.53
N ARG A 392 -40.79 12.44 5.08
CA ARG A 392 -40.10 11.63 6.08
C ARG A 392 -40.41 12.09 7.51
N VAL A 393 -40.29 11.18 8.46
CA VAL A 393 -40.55 11.43 9.89
C VAL A 393 -39.25 11.46 10.70
N PRO A 394 -39.11 12.37 11.68
CA PRO A 394 -37.93 12.42 12.52
C PRO A 394 -37.85 11.18 13.42
N MET A 395 -36.67 10.57 13.49
CA MET A 395 -36.39 9.35 14.25
C MET A 395 -35.02 9.44 14.94
N GLY A 396 -34.73 8.48 15.82
CA GLY A 396 -33.48 8.44 16.58
C GLY A 396 -33.45 9.40 17.78
N GLN A 397 -32.27 9.92 18.08
CA GLN A 397 -31.98 10.78 19.22
C GLN A 397 -32.51 12.21 19.02
N LEU A 398 -33.01 12.79 20.11
CA LEU A 398 -33.57 14.15 20.12
C LEU A 398 -33.34 14.85 21.47
N PRO A 399 -32.47 15.89 21.55
CA PRO A 399 -31.56 16.37 20.50
C PRO A 399 -30.51 15.32 20.13
N HIS A 400 -30.07 15.33 18.88
CA HIS A 400 -28.80 14.71 18.50
C HIS A 400 -27.67 15.68 18.88
N MET A 401 -26.96 15.45 19.99
CA MET A 401 -26.05 16.43 20.58
C MET A 401 -24.86 16.80 19.67
N TRP A 402 -24.34 15.86 18.88
CA TRP A 402 -23.35 16.14 17.85
C TRP A 402 -23.90 17.14 16.81
N GLY A 403 -25.05 16.84 16.21
CA GLY A 403 -25.68 17.73 15.23
C GLY A 403 -26.06 19.08 15.83
N GLN A 404 -26.56 19.10 17.07
CA GLN A 404 -26.91 20.31 17.81
C GLN A 404 -25.68 21.18 18.06
N SER A 405 -24.54 20.58 18.41
CA SER A 405 -23.29 21.29 18.64
C SER A 405 -22.79 21.98 17.37
N LEU A 406 -22.73 21.25 16.24
CA LEU A 406 -22.29 21.84 14.97
C LEU A 406 -23.24 22.93 14.47
N TYR A 407 -24.55 22.79 14.70
CA TYR A 407 -25.53 23.83 14.41
C TYR A 407 -25.25 25.13 15.20
N ILE A 408 -25.02 25.02 16.51
CA ILE A 408 -24.72 26.17 17.36
C ILE A 408 -23.41 26.83 16.91
N LEU A 409 -22.37 26.03 16.65
CA LEU A 409 -21.07 26.51 16.20
C LEU A 409 -21.18 27.24 14.85
N GLY A 410 -21.87 26.64 13.87
CA GLY A 410 -22.15 27.25 12.58
C GLY A 410 -22.91 28.56 12.70
N CYS A 411 -23.87 28.65 13.63
CA CYS A 411 -24.57 29.91 13.91
C CYS A 411 -23.65 30.98 14.50
N LEU A 412 -22.81 30.64 15.48
CA LEU A 412 -21.87 31.59 16.10
C LEU A 412 -20.90 32.17 15.07
N LEU A 413 -20.41 31.35 14.15
CA LEU A 413 -19.53 31.77 13.05
C LEU A 413 -20.26 32.61 12.01
N ALA A 414 -21.41 32.15 11.53
CA ALA A 414 -22.17 32.84 10.48
C ALA A 414 -22.73 34.20 10.94
N GLU A 415 -22.91 34.39 12.24
CA GLU A 415 -23.30 35.66 12.85
C GLU A 415 -22.11 36.55 13.23
N GLY A 416 -20.87 36.09 13.04
CA GLY A 416 -19.65 36.85 13.28
C GLY A 416 -19.24 36.95 14.75
N PHE A 417 -19.85 36.17 15.65
CA PHE A 417 -19.37 36.08 17.04
C PHE A 417 -18.01 35.40 17.14
N LEU A 418 -17.77 34.44 16.24
CA LEU A 418 -16.49 33.76 16.05
C LEU A 418 -15.97 33.99 14.63
N ALA A 419 -14.65 34.07 14.50
CA ALA A 419 -13.94 33.95 13.24
C ALA A 419 -13.44 32.50 13.05
N PRO A 420 -13.31 32.00 11.82
CA PRO A 420 -12.81 30.65 11.56
C PRO A 420 -11.48 30.32 12.26
N GLY A 421 -10.54 31.26 12.33
CA GLY A 421 -9.25 31.07 12.99
C GLY A 421 -9.30 30.95 14.53
N GLU A 422 -10.44 31.27 15.16
CA GLU A 422 -10.60 31.10 16.61
C GLU A 422 -10.89 29.63 16.95
N ILE A 423 -11.58 28.91 16.07
CA ILE A 423 -11.89 27.47 16.25
C ILE A 423 -10.96 26.54 15.43
N ASP A 424 -10.04 27.13 14.69
CA ASP A 424 -8.91 26.48 14.01
C ASP A 424 -7.62 27.31 14.22
N PRO A 425 -7.15 27.47 15.47
CA PRO A 425 -5.94 28.23 15.78
C PRO A 425 -4.68 27.64 15.15
N LEU A 426 -4.65 26.34 14.84
CA LEU A 426 -3.56 25.67 14.15
C LEU A 426 -3.58 25.86 12.63
N ASN A 427 -4.56 26.61 12.10
CA ASN A 427 -4.67 27.01 10.70
C ASN A 427 -4.72 25.85 9.69
N ARG A 428 -5.33 24.72 10.08
CA ARG A 428 -5.46 23.55 9.22
C ARG A 428 -6.30 23.82 7.97
N ARG A 429 -7.24 24.76 8.01
CA ARG A 429 -8.06 25.18 6.86
C ARG A 429 -7.26 25.63 5.63
N PHE A 430 -5.97 25.90 5.78
CA PHE A 430 -5.07 26.30 4.70
C PHE A 430 -4.28 25.13 4.08
N SER A 431 -4.65 23.88 4.38
CA SER A 431 -3.96 22.69 3.86
C SER A 431 -3.93 22.62 2.33
N THR A 432 -4.93 23.18 1.65
CA THR A 432 -5.05 23.24 0.18
C THR A 432 -4.39 24.47 -0.46
N ASN A 433 -3.81 25.38 0.33
CA ASN A 433 -3.12 26.55 -0.22
C ASN A 433 -1.90 26.11 -1.02
N PHE A 434 -1.60 26.85 -2.10
CA PHE A 434 -0.42 26.63 -2.92
C PHE A 434 0.86 26.64 -2.08
N LYS A 435 1.66 25.58 -2.21
CA LYS A 435 2.94 25.43 -1.54
C LYS A 435 4.08 25.74 -2.52
N PRO A 436 5.13 26.46 -2.09
CA PRO A 436 6.24 26.82 -2.97
C PRO A 436 7.06 25.58 -3.38
N ASP A 437 7.74 25.67 -4.52
CA ASP A 437 8.68 24.64 -4.97
C ASP A 437 9.73 24.34 -3.90
N VAL A 438 9.85 23.06 -3.55
CA VAL A 438 10.87 22.55 -2.63
C VAL A 438 12.20 22.40 -3.38
N VAL A 439 13.28 22.92 -2.79
CA VAL A 439 14.65 22.63 -3.22
C VAL A 439 15.27 21.66 -2.26
N VAL A 440 15.64 20.48 -2.75
CA VAL A 440 16.32 19.47 -1.95
C VAL A 440 17.82 19.75 -1.93
N GLN A 441 18.38 19.91 -0.74
CA GLN A 441 19.81 20.10 -0.54
C GLN A 441 20.47 18.72 -0.45
N VAL A 442 21.47 18.47 -1.28
CA VAL A 442 22.19 17.19 -1.30
C VAL A 442 23.63 17.44 -0.86
N CYS A 443 23.97 16.91 0.32
CA CYS A 443 25.31 17.01 0.90
C CYS A 443 26.09 15.73 0.58
N VAL A 444 26.95 15.79 -0.43
CA VAL A 444 27.79 14.65 -0.83
C VAL A 444 29.04 14.66 0.04
N LEU A 445 29.35 13.52 0.66
CA LEU A 445 30.52 13.36 1.54
C LEU A 445 31.43 12.24 1.04
N ALA A 446 32.73 12.35 1.27
CA ALA A 446 33.66 11.24 1.06
C ALA A 446 33.84 10.44 2.35
N GLU A 447 33.75 9.11 2.27
CA GLU A 447 34.02 8.21 3.41
C GLU A 447 35.48 8.33 3.88
N THR A 448 36.43 8.39 2.95
CA THR A 448 37.86 8.49 3.20
C THR A 448 38.52 9.65 2.43
N GLU A 449 39.71 10.06 2.87
CA GLU A 449 40.53 11.05 2.14
C GLU A 449 40.89 10.56 0.73
N GLU A 450 41.12 9.25 0.55
CA GLU A 450 41.40 8.63 -0.75
C GLU A 450 40.25 8.87 -1.74
N ILE A 451 39.00 8.65 -1.32
CA ILE A 451 37.81 8.90 -2.14
C ILE A 451 37.64 10.39 -2.43
N GLN A 452 37.96 11.25 -1.46
CA GLN A 452 37.94 12.70 -1.63
C GLN A 452 38.92 13.14 -2.74
N GLU A 453 40.12 12.58 -2.77
CA GLU A 453 41.13 12.86 -3.80
C GLU A 453 40.67 12.40 -5.19
N LEU A 454 40.05 11.22 -5.29
CA LEU A 454 39.46 10.71 -6.54
C LEU A 454 38.36 11.65 -7.07
N LEU A 455 37.45 12.11 -6.21
CA LEU A 455 36.40 13.07 -6.58
C LEU A 455 37.00 14.41 -7.02
N ARG A 456 38.00 14.91 -6.29
CA ARG A 456 38.71 16.17 -6.60
C ARG A 456 39.40 16.11 -7.95
N ALA A 457 40.02 14.98 -8.31
CA ALA A 457 40.63 14.76 -9.62
C ALA A 457 39.62 14.84 -10.77
N LEU A 458 38.35 14.56 -10.50
CA LEU A 458 37.22 14.67 -11.45
C LEU A 458 36.56 16.06 -11.47
N GLY A 459 37.07 17.00 -10.67
CA GLY A 459 36.55 18.37 -10.56
C GLY A 459 35.42 18.53 -9.54
N ILE A 460 35.07 17.50 -8.78
CA ILE A 460 33.99 17.51 -7.80
C ILE A 460 34.60 17.74 -6.41
N THR A 461 34.22 18.83 -5.75
CA THR A 461 34.72 19.16 -4.40
C THR A 461 33.73 18.71 -3.35
N VAL A 462 34.17 17.90 -2.37
CA VAL A 462 33.36 17.39 -1.26
C VAL A 462 34.12 17.41 0.06
N GLN A 463 33.39 17.41 1.16
CA GLN A 463 33.95 17.27 2.52
C GLN A 463 34.07 15.79 2.89
N THR A 464 35.03 15.42 3.75
CA THR A 464 35.06 14.09 4.37
C THR A 464 34.13 14.02 5.59
N ILE A 465 33.76 12.81 6.02
CA ILE A 465 32.99 12.60 7.27
C ILE A 465 33.72 13.17 8.50
N SER A 466 35.05 13.16 8.50
CA SER A 466 35.86 13.72 9.60
C SER A 466 35.91 15.26 9.57
N GLU A 467 35.88 15.88 8.39
CA GLU A 467 35.93 17.34 8.21
C GLU A 467 34.66 18.07 8.64
N VAL A 468 33.51 17.39 8.69
CA VAL A 468 32.22 18.01 9.03
C VAL A 468 31.96 18.19 10.52
N LEU A 469 32.88 17.74 11.39
CA LEU A 469 32.78 17.96 12.83
C LEU A 469 32.68 19.47 13.15
N PRO A 470 31.80 19.91 14.07
CA PRO A 470 31.13 19.12 15.11
C PRO A 470 29.80 18.44 14.69
N ILE A 471 29.39 18.52 13.42
CA ILE A 471 28.17 17.83 12.94
C ILE A 471 28.49 16.34 12.79
N ARG A 472 27.77 15.49 13.51
CA ARG A 472 27.96 14.04 13.46
C ARG A 472 27.06 13.41 12.41
N VAL A 473 27.65 12.66 11.50
CA VAL A 473 26.94 11.88 10.48
C VAL A 473 26.76 10.45 10.97
N MET A 474 25.52 9.99 11.04
CA MET A 474 25.16 8.68 11.57
C MET A 474 24.22 7.94 10.61
N PRO A 475 24.15 6.60 10.63
CA PRO A 475 23.19 5.87 9.80
C PRO A 475 21.76 5.94 10.40
N ALA A 476 20.74 5.88 9.55
CA ALA A 476 19.32 5.96 9.92
C ALA A 476 18.92 5.00 11.06
N ARG A 477 19.48 3.79 11.11
CA ARG A 477 19.20 2.81 12.17
C ARG A 477 19.43 3.35 13.58
N ILE A 478 20.43 4.22 13.76
CA ILE A 478 20.75 4.81 15.06
C ILE A 478 19.63 5.75 15.50
N LEU A 479 19.08 6.53 14.56
CA LEU A 479 17.94 7.39 14.83
C LEU A 479 16.72 6.58 15.28
N SER A 480 16.47 5.41 14.67
CA SER A 480 15.39 4.51 15.09
C SER A 480 15.55 4.09 16.56
N HIS A 481 16.77 3.71 16.99
CA HIS A 481 17.05 3.38 18.40
C HIS A 481 16.85 4.57 19.33
N VAL A 482 17.22 5.78 18.90
CA VAL A 482 17.00 7.00 19.68
C VAL A 482 15.50 7.23 19.93
N TYR A 483 14.66 7.09 18.91
CA TYR A 483 13.22 7.30 19.02
C TYR A 483 12.49 6.24 19.84
N VAL A 484 13.06 5.04 20.08
CA VAL A 484 12.45 4.03 20.97
C VAL A 484 12.25 4.57 22.39
N LYS A 485 13.09 5.50 22.84
CA LYS A 485 12.99 6.12 24.16
C LYS A 485 11.85 7.14 24.27
N LEU A 486 11.32 7.63 23.15
CA LEU A 486 10.25 8.64 23.14
C LEU A 486 8.95 8.06 23.72
N GLY A 487 8.35 8.77 24.68
CA GLY A 487 7.10 8.37 25.32
C GLY A 487 7.24 7.26 26.37
N ASN A 488 8.45 6.88 26.77
CA ASN A 488 8.65 5.93 27.87
C ASN A 488 8.10 6.50 29.20
N SER A 489 7.38 5.67 29.97
CA SER A 489 6.95 6.02 31.32
C SER A 489 6.95 4.79 32.22
N LYS A 490 7.89 4.76 33.18
CA LYS A 490 7.99 3.69 34.19
C LYS A 490 6.72 3.58 35.05
N LYS A 491 6.12 4.72 35.40
CA LYS A 491 4.93 4.76 36.27
C LYS A 491 3.69 4.18 35.60
N LEU A 492 3.53 4.44 34.30
CA LEU A 492 2.44 3.93 33.48
C LEU A 492 2.77 2.57 32.80
N LYS A 493 3.99 2.05 32.98
CA LYS A 493 4.50 0.84 32.31
C LYS A 493 4.46 0.95 30.77
N LEU A 494 4.67 2.15 30.24
CA LEU A 494 4.72 2.39 28.80
C LEU A 494 6.16 2.31 28.31
N SER A 495 6.41 1.46 27.31
CA SER A 495 7.76 1.22 26.78
C SER A 495 8.30 2.37 25.93
N GLY A 496 7.43 3.19 25.34
CA GLY A 496 7.77 4.21 24.35
C GLY A 496 7.44 3.78 22.91
N ARG A 497 8.09 4.39 21.92
CA ARG A 497 7.86 4.05 20.50
C ARG A 497 8.40 2.64 20.21
N PRO A 498 7.65 1.77 19.51
CA PRO A 498 8.19 0.51 19.00
C PRO A 498 9.36 0.78 18.05
N TYR A 499 10.32 -0.14 17.99
CA TYR A 499 11.39 -0.04 16.99
C TYR A 499 10.79 -0.15 15.58
N ARG A 500 10.89 0.94 14.83
CA ARG A 500 10.40 1.07 13.45
C ARG A 500 11.38 1.97 12.70
N HIS A 501 11.61 1.65 11.43
CA HIS A 501 12.49 2.44 10.57
C HIS A 501 11.98 3.88 10.42
N ILE A 502 12.91 4.77 10.08
CA ILE A 502 12.63 6.18 9.83
C ILE A 502 12.95 6.45 8.37
N GLY A 503 11.95 6.98 7.67
CA GLY A 503 12.04 7.21 6.23
C GLY A 503 12.87 8.43 5.86
N VAL A 504 12.82 8.79 4.58
CA VAL A 504 13.64 9.88 4.06
C VAL A 504 13.20 11.25 4.57
N LEU A 505 11.92 11.44 4.92
CA LEU A 505 11.44 12.71 5.49
C LEU A 505 12.02 12.92 6.88
N GLY A 506 12.05 11.87 7.70
CA GLY A 506 12.69 11.89 9.01
C GLY A 506 14.20 12.04 8.94
N THR A 507 14.90 11.37 8.01
CA THR A 507 16.37 11.42 7.94
C THR A 507 16.93 12.69 7.28
N SER A 508 16.15 13.37 6.42
CA SER A 508 16.62 14.55 5.65
C SER A 508 16.56 15.87 6.43
N LYS A 509 16.88 15.86 7.73
CA LYS A 509 16.89 17.05 8.60
C LYS A 509 18.04 17.03 9.59
N PHE A 510 18.33 18.20 10.15
CA PHE A 510 19.27 18.34 11.26
C PHE A 510 18.60 18.04 12.59
N TYR A 511 19.28 17.27 13.42
CA TYR A 511 18.87 16.90 14.76
C TYR A 511 19.78 17.57 15.79
N GLU A 512 19.18 18.18 16.80
CA GLU A 512 19.88 18.71 17.96
C GLU A 512 19.60 17.82 19.18
N ILE A 513 20.63 17.17 19.69
CA ILE A 513 20.56 16.25 20.84
C ILE A 513 21.66 16.68 21.80
N ARG A 514 21.33 17.01 23.06
CA ARG A 514 22.28 17.49 24.08
C ARG A 514 23.22 18.61 23.58
N ASN A 515 22.64 19.62 22.91
CA ASN A 515 23.36 20.74 22.27
C ASN A 515 24.40 20.34 21.20
N ARG A 516 24.28 19.14 20.63
CA ARG A 516 25.13 18.66 19.53
C ARG A 516 24.30 18.42 18.28
N SER A 517 24.92 18.67 17.13
CA SER A 517 24.27 18.56 15.83
C SER A 517 24.51 17.18 15.23
N TYR A 518 23.45 16.51 14.82
CA TYR A 518 23.47 15.23 14.14
C TYR A 518 22.75 15.34 12.79
N ILE A 519 23.19 14.56 11.82
CA ILE A 519 22.46 14.28 10.59
C ILE A 519 22.52 12.79 10.30
N PHE A 520 21.46 12.25 9.70
CA PHE A 520 21.34 10.83 9.44
C PHE A 520 21.37 10.54 7.95
N THR A 521 22.14 9.53 7.53
CA THR A 521 22.14 9.08 6.13
C THR A 521 20.82 8.35 5.83
N PRO A 522 20.27 8.48 4.62
CA PRO A 522 19.07 7.75 4.22
C PRO A 522 19.19 6.24 4.41
N GLN A 523 18.06 5.61 4.71
CA GLN A 523 17.96 4.17 4.98
C GLN A 523 18.43 3.30 3.79
N PHE A 524 18.19 3.73 2.55
CA PHE A 524 18.58 2.97 1.35
C PHE A 524 20.10 2.82 1.15
N LEU A 525 20.93 3.52 1.91
CA LEU A 525 22.38 3.39 1.89
C LEU A 525 22.90 2.36 2.91
N ASP A 526 22.04 1.83 3.79
CA ASP A 526 22.45 0.89 4.83
C ASP A 526 22.61 -0.53 4.25
N GLN A 527 23.86 -0.96 4.05
CA GLN A 527 24.20 -2.26 3.45
C GLN A 527 24.08 -3.43 4.44
N HIS A 528 23.91 -3.18 5.74
CA HIS A 528 23.94 -4.24 6.75
C HIS A 528 22.72 -5.18 6.70
N HIS A 529 21.54 -4.62 6.42
CA HIS A 529 20.30 -5.40 6.46
C HIS A 529 19.96 -6.08 5.13
N PHE A 530 20.23 -5.43 3.99
CA PHE A 530 19.86 -5.95 2.67
C PHE A 530 20.75 -5.42 1.53
N TYR A 531 20.95 -6.23 0.49
CA TYR A 531 22.02 -6.03 -0.51
C TYR A 531 21.67 -5.12 -1.69
N LEU A 532 20.47 -4.53 -1.76
CA LEU A 532 20.06 -3.65 -2.87
C LEU A 532 21.04 -2.48 -3.06
N ALA A 533 21.62 -1.98 -1.97
CA ALA A 533 22.59 -0.90 -1.95
C ALA A 533 24.01 -1.30 -2.42
N LEU A 534 24.23 -2.54 -2.84
CA LEU A 534 25.50 -2.99 -3.43
C LEU A 534 25.54 -2.78 -4.96
N ASP A 535 24.38 -2.56 -5.58
CA ASP A 535 24.28 -2.24 -7.00
C ASP A 535 24.26 -0.71 -7.18
N ASN A 536 25.34 -0.15 -7.71
CA ASN A 536 25.49 1.30 -7.91
C ASN A 536 24.37 1.89 -8.78
N GLN A 537 23.86 1.15 -9.78
CA GLN A 537 22.76 1.61 -10.61
C GLN A 537 21.44 1.63 -9.85
N MET A 538 21.24 0.64 -8.96
CA MET A 538 20.09 0.60 -8.06
C MET A 538 20.15 1.74 -7.03
N ILE A 539 21.31 2.05 -6.43
CA ILE A 539 21.49 3.19 -5.51
C ILE A 539 21.08 4.50 -6.20
N VAL A 540 21.53 4.72 -7.44
CA VAL A 540 21.17 5.92 -8.22
C VAL A 540 19.66 6.00 -8.45
N GLU A 541 19.02 4.87 -8.70
CA GLU A 541 17.57 4.80 -8.89
C GLU A 541 16.77 5.00 -7.59
N MET A 542 17.29 4.52 -6.46
CA MET A 542 16.72 4.80 -5.14
C MET A 542 16.87 6.28 -4.81
N LEU A 543 18.07 6.86 -4.94
CA LEU A 543 18.31 8.30 -4.76
C LEU A 543 17.36 9.14 -5.63
N ARG A 544 17.17 8.73 -6.88
CA ARG A 544 16.23 9.36 -7.81
C ARG A 544 14.80 9.40 -7.26
N THR A 545 14.31 8.25 -6.79
CA THR A 545 12.96 8.09 -6.26
C THR A 545 12.78 8.91 -4.98
N GLU A 546 13.77 8.86 -4.08
CA GLU A 546 13.73 9.57 -2.81
C GLU A 546 13.82 11.09 -2.97
N LEU A 547 14.62 11.61 -3.90
CA LEU A 547 14.67 13.06 -4.19
C LEU A 547 13.35 13.58 -4.77
N ALA A 548 12.72 12.82 -5.67
CA ALA A 548 11.39 13.14 -6.19
C ALA A 548 10.35 13.15 -5.06
N TYR A 549 10.39 12.14 -4.18
CA TYR A 549 9.51 12.02 -3.03
C TYR A 549 9.70 13.17 -2.02
N LEU A 550 10.93 13.52 -1.66
CA LEU A 550 11.22 14.69 -0.83
C LEU A 550 10.67 15.98 -1.45
N SER A 551 10.88 16.17 -2.76
CA SER A 551 10.39 17.36 -3.45
C SER A 551 8.87 17.45 -3.46
N SER A 552 8.15 16.32 -3.54
CA SER A 552 6.69 16.29 -3.59
C SER A 552 6.02 16.32 -2.22
N CYS A 553 6.66 15.77 -1.19
CA CYS A 553 6.05 15.49 0.12
C CYS A 553 6.58 16.38 1.26
N TRP A 554 7.67 17.12 1.06
CA TRP A 554 8.19 17.99 2.12
C TRP A 554 7.24 19.16 2.40
N ARG A 555 6.82 19.29 3.66
CA ARG A 555 5.88 20.34 4.14
C ARG A 555 6.43 21.20 5.26
N MET A 556 7.60 20.85 5.78
CA MET A 556 8.16 21.43 6.98
C MET A 556 8.90 22.74 6.67
N THR A 557 8.98 23.65 7.64
CA THR A 557 9.63 24.96 7.44
C THR A 557 11.15 24.84 7.43
N GLY A 558 11.76 25.02 6.27
CA GLY A 558 13.19 24.79 6.04
C GLY A 558 13.38 23.82 4.89
N ARG A 559 14.57 23.75 4.32
CA ARG A 559 14.84 22.87 3.17
C ARG A 559 15.16 21.44 3.64
N PRO A 560 14.71 20.40 2.91
CA PRO A 560 15.17 19.04 3.15
C PRO A 560 16.66 18.95 2.81
N THR A 561 17.43 18.32 3.70
CA THR A 561 18.88 18.13 3.54
C THR A 561 19.21 16.65 3.60
N LEU A 562 19.49 16.06 2.43
CA LEU A 562 19.85 14.67 2.26
C LEU A 562 21.37 14.52 2.26
N THR A 563 21.91 13.64 3.10
CA THR A 563 23.35 13.31 3.14
C THR A 563 23.64 12.07 2.31
N PHE A 564 24.56 12.17 1.35
CA PHE A 564 24.90 11.10 0.42
C PHE A 564 26.41 10.80 0.47
N PRO A 565 26.87 9.91 1.38
CA PRO A 565 28.27 9.50 1.42
C PRO A 565 28.64 8.61 0.23
N ILE A 566 29.79 8.91 -0.39
CA ILE A 566 30.47 8.05 -1.35
C ILE A 566 31.40 7.13 -0.59
N THR A 567 31.09 5.84 -0.63
CA THR A 567 31.81 4.77 0.07
C THR A 567 32.65 3.95 -0.89
N ARG A 568 33.53 3.11 -0.35
CA ARG A 568 34.38 2.21 -1.14
C ARG A 568 33.60 1.27 -2.08
N SER A 569 32.38 0.88 -1.72
CA SER A 569 31.53 0.02 -2.57
C SER A 569 31.06 0.70 -3.86
N MET A 570 31.14 2.03 -3.93
CA MET A 570 30.75 2.84 -5.10
C MET A 570 31.92 3.06 -6.09
N LEU A 571 33.05 2.40 -5.85
CA LEU A 571 34.20 2.39 -6.75
C LEU A 571 34.11 1.23 -7.75
N VAL A 572 34.91 1.28 -8.81
CA VAL A 572 35.10 0.13 -9.72
C VAL A 572 35.83 -1.00 -8.98
N ASP A 573 35.79 -2.22 -9.52
CA ASP A 573 36.24 -3.43 -8.81
C ASP A 573 37.72 -3.38 -8.37
N ASP A 574 38.56 -2.61 -9.07
CA ASP A 574 39.98 -2.39 -8.73
C ASP A 574 40.19 -1.32 -7.64
N GLY A 575 39.13 -0.59 -7.26
CA GLY A 575 39.13 0.44 -6.20
C GLY A 575 39.90 1.72 -6.55
N ASP A 576 40.33 1.87 -7.79
CA ASP A 576 41.19 2.94 -8.31
C ASP A 576 40.41 4.09 -8.99
N ALA A 577 39.14 3.88 -9.30
CA ALA A 577 38.26 4.89 -9.87
C ALA A 577 36.82 4.79 -9.32
N ILE A 578 36.07 5.90 -9.40
CA ILE A 578 34.65 5.96 -9.03
C ILE A 578 33.82 5.37 -10.17
N ASP A 579 32.76 4.65 -9.83
CA ASP A 579 31.86 4.07 -10.83
C ASP A 579 31.28 5.17 -11.76
N PRO A 580 31.33 4.99 -13.09
CA PRO A 580 30.84 5.96 -14.05
C PRO A 580 29.38 6.40 -13.84
N CYS A 581 28.50 5.53 -13.33
CA CYS A 581 27.09 5.88 -13.10
C CYS A 581 26.94 6.84 -11.91
N ILE A 582 27.80 6.72 -10.90
CA ILE A 582 27.87 7.64 -9.75
C ILE A 582 28.38 8.99 -10.21
N ILE A 583 29.46 9.03 -11.00
CA ILE A 583 30.01 10.28 -11.57
C ILE A 583 28.94 11.02 -12.39
N ALA A 584 28.23 10.31 -13.27
CA ALA A 584 27.17 10.89 -14.08
C ALA A 584 26.03 11.46 -13.22
N THR A 585 25.74 10.83 -12.09
CA THR A 585 24.73 11.29 -11.13
C THR A 585 25.18 12.54 -10.40
N LEU A 586 26.42 12.57 -9.89
CA LEU A 586 26.99 13.74 -9.21
C LEU A 586 26.99 14.97 -10.11
N ARG A 587 27.39 14.84 -11.38
CA ARG A 587 27.33 15.94 -12.35
C ARG A 587 25.92 16.47 -12.58
N LYS A 588 24.92 15.58 -12.64
CA LYS A 588 23.51 16.01 -12.74
C LYS A 588 23.00 16.70 -11.47
N LEU A 589 23.53 16.35 -10.30
CA LEU A 589 23.22 17.06 -9.06
C LEU A 589 23.83 18.48 -9.08
N GLU A 590 25.02 18.67 -9.65
CA GLU A 590 25.63 19.99 -9.88
C GLU A 590 24.82 20.86 -10.86
N ASP A 591 24.15 20.25 -11.85
CA ASP A 591 23.29 20.96 -12.81
C ASP A 591 22.00 21.56 -12.17
N GLY A 592 21.68 21.18 -10.93
CA GLY A 592 20.57 21.77 -10.15
C GLY A 592 19.18 21.17 -10.38
N TYR A 593 19.07 20.12 -11.21
CA TYR A 593 17.81 19.40 -11.41
C TYR A 593 18.05 17.91 -11.62
N PHE A 594 17.39 17.08 -10.81
CA PHE A 594 17.50 15.63 -10.91
C PHE A 594 16.14 14.98 -10.78
N ALA A 595 15.71 14.32 -11.86
CA ALA A 595 14.52 13.46 -11.91
C ALA A 595 13.21 14.06 -11.40
N GLY A 596 12.89 15.25 -11.86
CA GLY A 596 11.65 15.92 -11.44
C GLY A 596 11.84 16.86 -10.24
N ALA A 597 12.95 16.70 -9.50
CA ALA A 597 13.24 17.49 -8.31
C ALA A 597 14.28 18.58 -8.59
N ARG A 598 14.03 19.78 -8.06
CA ARG A 598 15.04 20.83 -7.96
C ARG A 598 15.99 20.48 -6.84
N VAL A 599 17.27 20.40 -7.17
CA VAL A 599 18.33 20.00 -6.24
C VAL A 599 19.39 21.07 -6.11
N GLN A 600 20.06 21.11 -4.97
CA GLN A 600 21.22 21.96 -4.74
C GLN A 600 22.29 21.14 -4.04
N MET A 601 23.38 20.82 -4.75
CA MET A 601 24.57 20.21 -4.15
C MET A 601 25.30 21.28 -3.32
N SER A 602 25.63 20.98 -2.06
CA SER A 602 26.24 21.95 -1.14
C SER A 602 27.00 21.27 0.00
N ASP A 603 27.92 22.02 0.61
CA ASP A 603 28.64 21.59 1.81
C ASP A 603 27.71 21.58 3.03
N LEU A 604 27.87 20.58 3.89
CA LEU A 604 26.99 20.36 5.04
C LEU A 604 27.02 21.55 6.02
N SER A 605 28.20 22.14 6.21
CA SER A 605 28.38 23.32 7.06
C SER A 605 27.66 24.58 6.54
N SER A 606 27.50 24.69 5.21
CA SER A 606 26.92 25.87 4.57
C SER A 606 25.38 25.91 4.66
N VAL A 607 24.74 24.75 4.72
CA VAL A 607 23.27 24.62 4.63
C VAL A 607 22.56 24.67 5.97
N GLN A 608 23.29 24.56 7.08
CA GLN A 608 22.75 24.44 8.45
C GLN A 608 21.73 25.54 8.84
N THR A 609 21.82 26.73 8.25
CA THR A 609 20.89 27.85 8.51
C THR A 609 19.62 27.81 7.66
N THR A 610 19.66 27.10 6.53
CA THR A 610 18.54 26.98 5.58
C THR A 610 17.78 25.66 5.70
N SER A 611 18.40 24.66 6.31
CA SER A 611 17.84 23.33 6.54
C SER A 611 16.79 23.33 7.65
N PHE A 612 15.87 22.37 7.60
CA PHE A 612 15.02 22.09 8.76
C PHE A 612 15.84 21.56 9.94
N ARG A 613 15.50 22.01 11.14
CA ARG A 613 16.13 21.62 12.40
C ARG A 613 15.09 21.19 13.41
N THR A 614 15.33 20.05 14.06
CA THR A 614 14.48 19.49 15.11
C THR A 614 15.33 19.27 16.36
N ARG A 615 14.78 19.53 17.54
CA ARG A 615 15.48 19.28 18.82
C ARG A 615 14.82 18.10 19.53
N LEU A 616 15.60 17.10 19.94
CA LEU A 616 15.11 15.94 20.70
C LEU A 616 15.33 16.14 22.19
N SER A 617 14.51 17.01 22.79
CA SER A 617 14.64 17.43 24.19
C SER A 617 14.29 16.35 25.22
N PHE A 618 13.66 15.25 24.81
CA PHE A 618 13.36 14.12 25.69
C PHE A 618 14.60 13.32 26.12
N LEU A 619 15.80 13.70 25.65
CA LEU A 619 17.09 13.06 25.95
C LEU A 619 18.06 13.95 26.75
N ASP A 620 17.59 15.10 27.25
CA ASP A 620 18.42 16.07 28.00
C ASP A 620 18.78 15.53 29.42
N GLU A 621 19.99 15.86 29.92
CA GLU A 621 20.78 15.22 31.01
C GLU A 621 20.05 14.87 32.33
N GLU A 622 18.96 15.54 32.69
CA GLU A 622 18.22 15.28 33.94
C GLU A 622 17.37 13.98 33.92
N SER A 623 17.32 13.26 32.79
CA SER A 623 16.58 11.98 32.66
C SER A 623 17.36 10.74 33.13
N ASP A 624 18.68 10.88 33.37
CA ASP A 624 19.61 9.76 33.18
C ASP A 624 19.98 8.96 34.42
N GLU A 625 19.70 9.41 35.65
CA GLU A 625 20.03 8.63 36.86
C GLU A 625 19.26 7.29 36.97
N SER A 626 18.42 6.92 35.99
CA SER A 626 17.73 5.62 36.03
C SER A 626 17.53 4.92 34.68
N LEU A 627 18.04 5.46 33.56
CA LEU A 627 17.72 4.94 32.23
C LEU A 627 18.83 4.10 31.58
N PHE A 628 20.05 4.13 32.12
CA PHE A 628 21.23 3.44 31.58
C PHE A 628 21.82 2.37 32.51
N GLU A 629 21.24 2.12 33.68
CA GLU A 629 21.80 1.23 34.74
C GLU A 629 21.82 -0.28 34.41
N GLU A 630 21.38 -0.75 33.24
CA GLU A 630 21.28 -2.21 32.99
C GLU A 630 22.56 -2.88 32.47
N ASN A 631 23.69 -2.18 32.20
CA ASN A 631 24.93 -2.82 31.72
C ASN A 631 26.24 -2.10 32.06
N GLU A 632 26.40 -1.51 33.26
CA GLU A 632 27.71 -0.98 33.67
C GLU A 632 28.42 -1.97 34.61
N GLU A 633 29.35 -2.76 34.04
CA GLU A 633 30.54 -3.17 34.80
C GLU A 633 31.44 -1.92 34.90
N GLU A 634 31.79 -1.54 36.13
CA GLU A 634 32.59 -0.38 36.48
C GLU A 634 33.97 -0.42 35.78
N ASP A 635 34.17 0.39 34.75
CA ASP A 635 35.50 0.80 34.30
C ASP A 635 35.56 2.34 34.23
N ASP A 636 36.22 2.89 35.26
CA ASP A 636 36.57 4.29 35.43
C ASP A 636 37.74 4.64 34.50
N GLU A 637 37.51 5.45 33.46
CA GLU A 637 38.45 6.48 32.99
C GLU A 637 37.87 7.36 31.85
N GLY A 638 37.67 8.66 32.13
CA GLY A 638 37.81 9.74 31.13
C GLY A 638 36.57 10.24 30.39
N SER A 639 35.88 11.23 30.97
CA SER A 639 35.10 12.32 30.34
C SER A 639 34.55 12.13 28.90
N LYS A 640 33.83 11.03 28.63
CA LYS A 640 32.99 10.88 27.43
C LYS A 640 31.54 10.76 27.89
N ASP A 641 30.67 11.57 27.30
CA ASP A 641 29.21 11.55 27.54
C ASP A 641 28.69 10.12 27.36
N GLY A 642 28.03 9.52 28.36
CA GLY A 642 27.55 8.14 28.32
C GLY A 642 26.61 7.85 27.14
N PHE A 643 25.91 8.88 26.66
CA PHE A 643 25.09 8.78 25.45
C PHE A 643 25.93 8.61 24.17
N ASP A 644 27.10 9.25 24.08
CA ASP A 644 28.01 9.02 22.95
C ASP A 644 28.55 7.60 22.96
N GLN A 645 28.88 7.07 24.13
CA GLN A 645 29.38 5.71 24.27
C GLN A 645 28.31 4.71 23.86
N TYR A 646 27.06 4.94 24.25
CA TYR A 646 25.90 4.18 23.79
C TYR A 646 25.74 4.21 22.26
N LEU A 647 25.79 5.39 21.64
CA LEU A 647 25.71 5.51 20.17
C LEU A 647 26.90 4.81 19.47
N MET A 648 28.11 4.95 20.02
CA MET A 648 29.30 4.28 19.49
C MET A 648 29.24 2.76 19.66
N GLN A 649 28.69 2.25 20.76
CA GLN A 649 28.47 0.83 20.98
C GLN A 649 27.47 0.26 19.96
N LEU A 650 26.36 0.97 19.68
CA LEU A 650 25.39 0.60 18.65
C LEU A 650 26.01 0.58 17.24
N LEU A 651 26.97 1.46 16.96
CA LEU A 651 27.74 1.42 15.70
C LEU A 651 28.71 0.23 15.67
N GLN A 652 29.45 0.01 16.76
CA GLN A 652 30.48 -1.03 16.85
C GLN A 652 29.92 -2.45 16.88
N SER A 653 28.74 -2.67 17.46
CA SER A 653 28.07 -3.98 17.46
C SER A 653 27.71 -4.49 16.06
N THR A 654 27.84 -3.64 15.03
CA THR A 654 27.56 -3.97 13.62
C THR A 654 28.81 -4.17 12.76
N ALA A 655 30.02 -4.05 13.31
CA ALA A 655 31.26 -4.24 12.56
C ALA A 655 31.52 -5.74 12.27
N ALA A 656 31.74 -6.08 11.01
CA ALA A 656 32.02 -7.46 10.59
C ALA A 656 33.36 -7.95 11.16
N GLN A 657 33.34 -9.11 11.83
CA GLN A 657 34.54 -9.83 12.24
C GLN A 657 34.85 -10.90 11.20
N SER A 658 36.11 -10.99 10.76
CA SER A 658 36.53 -11.96 9.74
C SER A 658 37.02 -13.26 10.38
N HIS A 659 36.29 -14.35 10.16
CA HIS A 659 36.57 -15.69 10.68
C HIS A 659 36.75 -16.73 9.56
N LEU A 660 36.22 -16.48 8.36
CA LEU A 660 36.30 -17.40 7.21
C LEU A 660 37.69 -17.40 6.56
N PRO A 661 38.21 -18.58 6.18
CA PRO A 661 39.48 -18.68 5.46
C PRO A 661 39.34 -18.20 4.00
N PRO A 662 40.41 -17.61 3.42
CA PRO A 662 40.42 -17.21 2.02
C PRO A 662 40.35 -18.41 1.07
N ILE A 663 39.69 -18.23 -0.08
CA ILE A 663 39.51 -19.25 -1.11
C ILE A 663 40.86 -19.76 -1.63
N GLN A 664 41.05 -21.08 -1.64
CA GLN A 664 42.24 -21.72 -2.22
C GLN A 664 41.94 -22.23 -3.63
N ARG A 665 42.68 -21.78 -4.65
CA ARG A 665 42.51 -22.25 -6.04
C ARG A 665 42.99 -23.71 -6.19
N GLY A 666 42.10 -24.67 -5.92
CA GLY A 666 42.25 -26.09 -6.26
C GLY A 666 41.52 -26.47 -7.55
N LEU A 667 41.95 -27.56 -8.20
CA LEU A 667 41.41 -28.04 -9.50
C LEU A 667 40.16 -28.95 -9.37
N GLN A 668 39.63 -29.19 -8.17
CA GLN A 668 38.51 -30.09 -7.92
C GLN A 668 37.47 -29.45 -6.98
N HIS A 669 36.23 -29.31 -7.45
CA HIS A 669 35.08 -28.95 -6.61
C HIS A 669 34.82 -30.04 -5.56
N ILE A 670 34.41 -29.65 -4.35
CA ILE A 670 34.17 -30.57 -3.22
C ILE A 670 32.91 -31.41 -3.48
N PHE A 671 31.91 -30.82 -4.13
CA PHE A 671 30.76 -31.52 -4.72
C PHE A 671 31.00 -31.66 -6.24
N SER A 672 30.68 -32.82 -6.84
CA SER A 672 30.79 -33.01 -8.30
C SER A 672 30.05 -31.89 -9.04
N ALA A 673 30.55 -31.43 -10.19
CA ALA A 673 29.83 -30.50 -11.08
C ALA A 673 28.45 -31.05 -11.55
N GLU A 674 28.16 -32.31 -11.26
CA GLU A 674 26.86 -32.96 -11.46
C GLU A 674 25.86 -32.75 -10.32
N HIS A 675 26.31 -32.28 -9.13
CA HIS A 675 25.47 -32.00 -7.98
C HIS A 675 25.20 -30.51 -7.87
N THR A 676 23.94 -30.14 -8.00
CA THR A 676 23.46 -28.76 -7.88
C THR A 676 23.09 -28.45 -6.43
N THR A 677 23.08 -27.18 -6.01
CA THR A 677 22.57 -26.71 -4.70
C THR A 677 21.20 -27.32 -4.36
N LYS A 678 20.40 -27.64 -5.38
CA LYS A 678 19.12 -28.36 -5.28
C LYS A 678 19.25 -29.81 -4.77
N ASP A 679 20.28 -30.54 -5.15
CA ASP A 679 20.50 -31.91 -4.66
C ASP A 679 20.78 -31.90 -3.15
N ILE A 680 21.51 -30.87 -2.68
CA ILE A 680 21.75 -30.61 -1.26
C ILE A 680 20.44 -30.25 -0.55
N LEU A 681 19.64 -29.32 -1.10
CA LEU A 681 18.33 -28.94 -0.57
C LEU A 681 17.36 -30.13 -0.47
N SER A 682 17.27 -30.95 -1.53
CA SER A 682 16.42 -32.14 -1.60
C SER A 682 16.84 -33.20 -0.59
N PHE A 683 18.15 -33.46 -0.49
CA PHE A 683 18.69 -34.40 0.48
C PHE A 683 18.46 -33.93 1.92
N MET A 684 18.69 -32.65 2.22
CA MET A 684 18.45 -32.06 3.53
C MET A 684 16.96 -32.10 3.94
N ALA A 685 16.05 -31.86 3.00
CA ALA A 685 14.61 -31.98 3.25
C ALA A 685 14.20 -33.41 3.65
N GLN A 686 14.78 -34.43 3.01
CA GLN A 686 14.56 -35.84 3.37
C GLN A 686 15.11 -36.15 4.78
N VAL A 687 16.29 -35.63 5.13
CA VAL A 687 16.93 -35.83 6.45
C VAL A 687 16.11 -35.22 7.60
N GLN A 688 15.41 -34.11 7.37
CA GLN A 688 14.54 -33.47 8.37
C GLN A 688 13.20 -34.18 8.61
N GLY A 689 12.94 -35.33 7.96
CA GLY A 689 11.69 -36.07 8.14
C GLY A 689 10.46 -35.40 7.50
N LEU A 690 10.67 -34.42 6.63
CA LEU A 690 9.62 -33.85 5.79
C LEU A 690 9.32 -34.86 4.68
N ASN A 691 8.28 -35.67 4.88
CA ASN A 691 7.80 -36.61 3.86
C ASN A 691 7.66 -35.90 2.50
N GLU A 692 8.17 -36.53 1.44
CA GLU A 692 7.93 -36.13 0.05
C GLU A 692 6.42 -36.15 -0.27
N LEU A 693 5.69 -35.12 0.13
CA LEU A 693 4.57 -34.63 -0.66
C LEU A 693 5.21 -34.18 -1.96
N LYS A 694 5.04 -34.98 -3.02
CA LYS A 694 5.48 -34.69 -4.40
C LYS A 694 5.35 -33.20 -4.70
N SER A 695 6.43 -32.45 -4.48
CA SER A 695 6.50 -31.02 -4.74
C SER A 695 6.76 -30.87 -6.23
N SER A 696 5.71 -31.10 -7.00
CA SER A 696 5.65 -30.75 -8.41
C SER A 696 5.27 -29.26 -8.46
N LEU A 697 6.14 -28.40 -9.02
CA LEU A 697 5.83 -27.02 -9.44
C LEU A 697 4.80 -26.97 -10.60
N TYR A 698 3.79 -27.84 -10.57
CA TYR A 698 2.93 -28.15 -11.70
C TYR A 698 1.46 -27.84 -11.42
N LEU A 699 0.80 -27.28 -12.42
CA LEU A 699 -0.63 -27.49 -12.66
C LEU A 699 -0.87 -28.96 -13.05
N PRO A 700 -1.94 -29.63 -12.56
CA PRO A 700 -2.17 -31.03 -12.89
C PRO A 700 -2.70 -31.17 -14.32
N THR A 701 -1.93 -31.85 -15.18
CA THR A 701 -2.45 -32.55 -16.36
C THR A 701 -1.91 -33.98 -16.32
N ALA A 702 -2.81 -34.96 -16.22
CA ALA A 702 -2.47 -36.37 -16.07
C ALA A 702 -2.09 -37.04 -17.41
N PRO A 703 -1.55 -38.28 -17.45
CA PRO A 703 -0.12 -38.55 -17.44
C PRO A 703 0.35 -39.35 -18.68
N VAL A 704 1.67 -39.42 -18.91
CA VAL A 704 2.44 -40.65 -19.24
C VAL A 704 3.88 -40.30 -19.64
N MET A 705 4.83 -40.84 -18.87
CA MET A 705 6.24 -41.15 -19.17
C MET A 705 7.09 -40.15 -19.98
N ALA A 706 7.86 -39.33 -19.25
CA ALA A 706 9.22 -39.00 -19.61
C ALA A 706 10.07 -38.93 -18.32
N ARG A 707 11.06 -39.83 -18.21
CA ARG A 707 12.06 -39.87 -17.14
C ARG A 707 13.26 -39.05 -17.61
N HIS A 708 13.41 -37.81 -17.15
CA HIS A 708 14.69 -37.09 -17.06
C HIS A 708 14.61 -35.97 -16.00
N ARG A 709 15.80 -35.54 -15.57
CA ARG A 709 16.16 -34.50 -14.57
C ARG A 709 15.12 -33.40 -14.38
N ARG A 710 14.97 -32.89 -13.15
CA ARG A 710 14.22 -31.66 -12.89
C ARG A 710 15.03 -30.72 -12.00
N SER A 711 15.48 -29.60 -12.54
CA SER A 711 16.05 -28.47 -11.78
C SER A 711 14.94 -27.48 -11.38
N LEU A 712 15.25 -26.23 -10.98
CA LEU A 712 14.27 -25.15 -10.77
C LEU A 712 13.70 -24.76 -12.14
N ASN A 713 12.54 -25.29 -12.48
CA ASN A 713 11.92 -24.98 -13.75
C ASN A 713 10.64 -24.16 -13.54
N LEU A 714 10.72 -22.86 -13.77
CA LEU A 714 9.56 -21.96 -13.78
C LEU A 714 8.69 -22.16 -15.04
N LEU A 715 9.14 -22.95 -16.05
CA LEU A 715 8.53 -23.06 -17.38
C LEU A 715 8.52 -24.48 -17.96
N GLU A 716 7.36 -24.99 -18.39
CA GLU A 716 7.34 -26.18 -19.26
C GLU A 716 7.17 -25.74 -20.73
N VAL A 717 8.07 -26.17 -21.62
CA VAL A 717 7.98 -25.92 -23.08
C VAL A 717 7.81 -27.26 -23.82
N PRO A 718 6.86 -27.41 -24.75
CA PRO A 718 6.73 -28.63 -25.55
C PRO A 718 7.87 -28.76 -26.55
N HIS A 719 8.62 -29.87 -26.49
CA HIS A 719 9.65 -30.21 -27.48
C HIS A 719 9.05 -30.84 -28.76
N LEU A 720 9.57 -30.43 -29.92
CA LEU A 720 9.39 -31.11 -31.21
C LEU A 720 9.76 -32.61 -31.12
N PRO A 721 9.04 -33.53 -31.80
CA PRO A 721 9.32 -34.97 -31.69
C PRO A 721 10.59 -35.36 -32.45
N PRO A 722 11.55 -36.08 -31.85
CA PRO A 722 12.69 -36.66 -32.58
C PRO A 722 12.35 -38.03 -33.17
N GLY A 723 12.81 -38.25 -34.40
CA GLY A 723 12.73 -39.51 -35.10
C GLY A 723 13.56 -40.64 -34.48
N LEU A 724 13.08 -41.86 -34.74
CA LEU A 724 13.65 -43.18 -34.53
C LEU A 724 15.19 -43.25 -34.41
N HIS A 725 15.70 -43.52 -33.21
CA HIS A 725 16.79 -44.48 -32.97
C HIS A 725 16.78 -44.94 -31.51
N ALA A 726 16.31 -46.16 -31.29
CA ALA A 726 16.44 -46.86 -30.02
C ALA A 726 17.86 -47.40 -29.88
N ASN A 727 18.58 -47.01 -28.83
CA ASN A 727 19.69 -47.78 -28.29
C ASN A 727 19.62 -47.75 -26.76
N GLN A 728 19.47 -48.94 -26.19
CA GLN A 728 19.45 -49.21 -24.75
C GLN A 728 20.80 -48.82 -24.13
N SER A 729 20.80 -47.87 -23.19
CA SER A 729 21.90 -47.67 -22.25
C SER A 729 21.38 -47.83 -20.82
N LYS A 730 22.21 -48.46 -19.98
CA LYS A 730 21.92 -48.94 -18.62
C LYS A 730 21.46 -47.81 -17.70
N LEU A 731 20.48 -48.12 -16.84
CA LEU A 731 20.09 -47.31 -15.68
C LEU A 731 21.31 -46.97 -14.81
N HIS A 732 21.59 -45.67 -14.65
CA HIS A 732 22.33 -45.18 -13.48
C HIS A 732 21.32 -44.76 -12.42
N SER A 733 21.46 -45.38 -11.24
CA SER A 733 20.86 -45.00 -9.97
C SER A 733 21.14 -43.53 -9.65
N ILE A 734 20.21 -42.89 -8.93
CA ILE A 734 20.43 -41.62 -8.23
C ILE A 734 21.77 -41.73 -7.50
N ALA A 735 22.73 -40.87 -7.84
CA ALA A 735 23.97 -40.74 -7.09
C ALA A 735 23.62 -40.07 -5.75
N GLU A 736 23.64 -40.85 -4.67
CA GLU A 736 23.50 -40.36 -3.30
C GLU A 736 24.57 -39.31 -3.02
N LEU A 737 24.18 -38.14 -2.51
CA LEU A 737 25.09 -37.16 -1.93
C LEU A 737 25.82 -37.82 -0.74
N GLN A 738 27.03 -38.34 -0.96
CA GLN A 738 27.83 -38.97 0.08
C GLN A 738 28.48 -37.90 0.96
N LEU A 739 27.75 -37.43 1.98
CA LEU A 739 28.35 -36.63 3.04
C LEU A 739 29.47 -37.42 3.73
N PRO A 740 30.55 -36.76 4.21
CA PRO A 740 31.58 -37.41 5.02
C PRO A 740 30.94 -38.17 6.17
N GLN A 741 31.27 -39.46 6.35
CA GLN A 741 30.75 -40.28 7.44
C GLN A 741 31.86 -40.63 8.43
N ASP A 742 31.55 -40.58 9.71
CA ASP A 742 32.42 -41.06 10.77
C ASP A 742 32.47 -42.59 10.80
N SER A 743 33.33 -43.17 11.64
CA SER A 743 33.47 -44.61 11.81
C SER A 743 32.21 -45.32 12.31
N CYS A 744 31.15 -44.58 12.66
CA CYS A 744 29.85 -45.08 13.10
C CYS A 744 28.75 -44.90 12.06
N GLY A 745 29.05 -44.34 10.87
CA GLY A 745 28.09 -44.10 9.79
C GLY A 745 27.25 -42.84 9.94
N ASN A 746 27.56 -41.95 10.90
CA ASN A 746 26.93 -40.64 11.04
C ASN A 746 27.71 -39.57 10.27
N THR A 747 27.09 -38.44 9.94
CA THR A 747 27.78 -37.32 9.27
C THR A 747 28.97 -36.80 10.10
N ASP A 748 30.17 -36.85 9.54
CA ASP A 748 31.40 -36.31 10.13
C ASP A 748 31.45 -34.78 9.94
N PHE A 749 30.91 -34.08 10.92
CA PHE A 749 30.94 -32.61 10.96
C PHE A 749 32.36 -32.05 11.06
N ALA A 750 33.33 -32.77 11.64
CA ALA A 750 34.71 -32.31 11.71
C ALA A 750 35.39 -32.39 10.33
N ALA A 751 35.01 -33.34 9.49
CA ALA A 751 35.41 -33.38 8.09
C ALA A 751 34.79 -32.23 7.26
N LEU A 752 33.50 -31.92 7.46
CA LEU A 752 32.85 -30.76 6.81
C LEU A 752 33.52 -29.43 7.19
N VAL A 753 33.86 -29.24 8.47
CA VAL A 753 34.59 -28.03 8.93
C VAL A 753 36.01 -27.98 8.36
N ARG A 754 36.66 -29.14 8.14
CA ARG A 754 37.96 -29.19 7.45
C ARG A 754 37.82 -28.82 5.98
N GLN A 755 36.78 -29.32 5.30
CA GLN A 755 36.46 -29.00 3.91
C GLN A 755 36.13 -27.52 3.73
N LEU A 756 35.48 -26.88 4.71
CA LEU A 756 35.24 -25.42 4.70
C LEU A 756 36.55 -24.61 4.59
N LYS A 757 37.68 -25.14 5.08
CA LYS A 757 39.01 -24.50 4.98
C LYS A 757 39.69 -24.68 3.62
N GLU A 758 39.22 -25.62 2.81
CA GLU A 758 39.81 -26.03 1.53
C GLU A 758 38.88 -25.74 0.34
N CYS A 759 37.83 -24.93 0.54
CA CYS A 759 36.84 -24.62 -0.50
C CYS A 759 37.43 -23.83 -1.69
N PRO A 760 37.15 -24.25 -2.94
CA PRO A 760 37.63 -23.57 -4.14
C PRO A 760 36.72 -22.42 -4.61
N THR A 761 35.47 -22.34 -4.13
CA THR A 761 34.52 -21.27 -4.45
C THR A 761 33.70 -20.81 -3.24
N LEU A 762 33.13 -19.60 -3.31
CA LEU A 762 32.17 -19.11 -2.31
C LEU A 762 30.88 -19.95 -2.28
N GLN A 763 30.50 -20.55 -3.42
CA GLN A 763 29.34 -21.45 -3.52
C GLN A 763 29.55 -22.70 -2.67
N ASP A 764 30.74 -23.31 -2.73
CA ASP A 764 31.07 -24.49 -1.91
C ASP A 764 31.02 -24.15 -0.41
N GLN A 765 31.49 -22.96 -0.01
CA GLN A 765 31.39 -22.49 1.38
C GLN A 765 29.93 -22.32 1.81
N ALA A 766 29.09 -21.72 0.97
CA ALA A 766 27.66 -21.55 1.25
C ALA A 766 26.93 -22.88 1.40
N ASP A 767 27.23 -23.84 0.52
CA ASP A 767 26.61 -25.16 0.54
C ASP A 767 26.99 -25.95 1.82
N ILE A 768 28.26 -25.91 2.24
CA ILE A 768 28.70 -26.52 3.50
C ILE A 768 28.05 -25.83 4.71
N LEU A 769 28.04 -24.50 4.74
CA LEU A 769 27.41 -23.74 5.83
C LEU A 769 25.90 -23.97 5.90
N TYR A 770 25.23 -24.15 4.76
CA TYR A 770 23.81 -24.51 4.71
C TYR A 770 23.55 -25.88 5.32
N ILE A 771 24.38 -26.89 5.00
CA ILE A 771 24.30 -28.22 5.63
C ILE A 771 24.48 -28.11 7.15
N LEU A 772 25.48 -27.35 7.61
CA LEU A 772 25.71 -27.13 9.03
C LEU A 772 24.53 -26.40 9.70
N TYR A 773 23.97 -25.39 9.05
CA TYR A 773 22.80 -24.65 9.54
C TYR A 773 21.58 -25.57 9.72
N VAL A 774 21.28 -26.39 8.72
CA VAL A 774 20.15 -27.33 8.74
C VAL A 774 20.33 -28.42 9.81
N MET A 775 21.53 -28.97 9.95
CA MET A 775 21.78 -30.12 10.82
C MET A 775 22.13 -29.76 12.27
N LYS A 776 22.73 -28.59 12.53
CA LYS A 776 23.21 -28.16 13.86
C LYS A 776 22.57 -26.87 14.38
N GLY A 777 21.94 -26.08 13.52
CA GLY A 777 21.36 -24.79 13.86
C GLY A 777 22.32 -23.60 13.68
N ALA A 778 21.76 -22.39 13.70
CA ALA A 778 22.46 -21.14 13.45
C ALA A 778 23.53 -20.80 14.51
N ASP A 779 23.27 -21.16 15.76
CA ASP A 779 24.13 -20.84 16.92
C ASP A 779 25.27 -21.85 17.12
N TRP A 780 25.37 -22.87 16.25
CA TRP A 780 26.42 -23.87 16.37
C TRP A 780 27.79 -23.23 16.12
N VAL A 781 28.73 -23.46 17.03
CA VAL A 781 30.06 -22.85 17.00
C VAL A 781 31.02 -23.69 16.17
N VAL A 782 31.63 -23.06 15.17
CA VAL A 782 32.62 -23.63 14.27
C VAL A 782 34.02 -23.17 14.68
N GLU A 783 34.91 -24.11 14.97
CA GLU A 783 36.31 -23.83 15.31
C GLU A 783 37.18 -23.81 14.04
N LEU A 784 37.31 -22.62 13.43
CA LEU A 784 38.12 -22.41 12.23
C LEU A 784 39.60 -22.12 12.56
N SER A 785 39.85 -21.46 13.69
CA SER A 785 41.18 -21.07 14.20
C SER A 785 41.68 -22.10 15.23
N GLY A 786 43.00 -22.32 15.33
CA GLY A 786 43.58 -23.30 16.28
C GLY A 786 43.15 -23.07 17.74
N ALA A 787 43.29 -24.09 18.58
CA ALA A 787 42.82 -24.10 19.97
C ALA A 787 43.22 -22.83 20.75
N GLY A 788 42.24 -21.97 21.08
CA GLY A 788 42.41 -20.78 21.91
C GLY A 788 42.01 -19.42 21.30
N MET A 789 41.58 -19.33 20.03
CA MET A 789 41.19 -18.05 19.39
C MET A 789 39.67 -17.83 19.20
N GLY A 790 38.82 -18.52 19.96
CA GLY A 790 37.36 -18.39 19.90
C GLY A 790 36.74 -19.01 18.64
N GLY A 791 35.63 -19.72 18.79
CA GLY A 791 34.86 -20.23 17.65
C GLY A 791 33.82 -19.21 17.18
N ALA A 792 33.44 -19.27 15.91
CA ALA A 792 32.42 -18.42 15.31
C ALA A 792 31.12 -19.21 15.08
N SER A 793 29.95 -18.61 15.28
CA SER A 793 28.69 -19.30 15.01
C SER A 793 28.45 -19.47 13.51
N VAL A 794 27.71 -20.50 13.09
CA VAL A 794 27.29 -20.68 11.67
C VAL A 794 26.60 -19.42 11.16
N HIS A 795 25.78 -18.76 11.98
CA HIS A 795 25.16 -17.47 11.64
C HIS A 795 26.20 -16.38 11.32
N SER A 796 27.22 -16.19 12.18
CA SER A 796 28.27 -15.20 11.94
C SER A 796 29.09 -15.49 10.69
N LEU A 797 29.34 -16.76 10.38
CA LEU A 797 30.04 -17.18 9.16
C LEU A 797 29.18 -16.95 7.90
N LEU A 798 27.88 -17.19 7.98
CA LEU A 798 26.95 -16.87 6.88
C LEU A 798 26.83 -15.36 6.65
N GLU A 799 26.84 -14.53 7.70
CA GLU A 799 26.88 -13.07 7.59
C GLU A 799 28.19 -12.58 6.95
N GLU A 800 29.33 -13.18 7.32
CA GLU A 800 30.61 -12.90 6.67
C GLU A 800 30.60 -13.32 5.19
N LEU A 801 30.09 -14.51 4.88
CA LEU A 801 29.99 -15.00 3.50
C LEU A 801 29.03 -14.15 2.67
N TYR A 802 27.94 -13.65 3.27
CA TYR A 802 27.02 -12.69 2.65
C TYR A 802 27.76 -11.41 2.24
N ALA A 803 28.58 -10.84 3.13
CA ALA A 803 29.39 -9.66 2.83
C ALA A 803 30.42 -9.92 1.71
N GLN A 804 31.07 -11.09 1.72
CA GLN A 804 32.03 -11.49 0.67
C GLN A 804 31.35 -11.71 -0.69
N ALA A 805 30.21 -12.40 -0.73
CA ALA A 805 29.43 -12.58 -1.95
C ALA A 805 28.93 -11.24 -2.51
N GLY A 806 28.55 -10.32 -1.61
CA GLY A 806 28.23 -8.92 -1.88
C GLY A 806 29.37 -8.16 -2.57
N ALA A 807 30.58 -8.22 -2.01
CA ALA A 807 31.76 -7.59 -2.57
C ALA A 807 32.10 -8.14 -3.98
N CYS A 808 31.85 -9.43 -4.22
CA CYS A 808 32.04 -10.07 -5.53
C CYS A 808 30.86 -9.86 -6.50
N LYS A 809 29.76 -9.21 -6.07
CA LYS A 809 28.52 -9.01 -6.85
C LYS A 809 27.95 -10.33 -7.42
N GLU A 810 28.05 -11.42 -6.67
CA GLU A 810 27.51 -12.74 -7.03
C GLU A 810 26.02 -12.83 -6.64
N TRP A 811 25.15 -12.18 -7.42
CA TRP A 811 23.74 -11.94 -7.05
C TRP A 811 22.92 -13.19 -6.72
N GLY A 812 23.13 -14.28 -7.46
CA GLY A 812 22.46 -15.56 -7.20
C GLY A 812 22.84 -16.14 -5.84
N LEU A 813 24.13 -16.07 -5.49
CA LEU A 813 24.65 -16.53 -4.20
C LEU A 813 24.20 -15.62 -3.05
N ILE A 814 24.21 -14.30 -3.24
CA ILE A 814 23.73 -13.35 -2.24
C ILE A 814 22.25 -13.60 -1.93
N ARG A 815 21.41 -13.83 -2.95
CA ARG A 815 19.99 -14.20 -2.77
C ARG A 815 19.83 -15.50 -2.00
N TYR A 816 20.66 -16.50 -2.30
CA TYR A 816 20.65 -17.78 -1.61
C TYR A 816 20.99 -17.63 -0.12
N ILE A 817 22.11 -16.96 0.20
CA ILE A 817 22.55 -16.73 1.59
C ILE A 817 21.54 -15.85 2.34
N SER A 818 20.98 -14.83 1.70
CA SER A 818 19.90 -14.00 2.26
C SER A 818 18.67 -14.84 2.63
N GLY A 819 18.35 -15.84 1.79
CA GLY A 819 17.30 -16.81 2.05
C GLY A 819 17.55 -17.64 3.31
N ILE A 820 18.79 -18.09 3.52
CA ILE A 820 19.21 -18.88 4.70
C ILE A 820 19.12 -18.03 5.96
N LEU A 821 19.66 -16.81 5.90
CA LEU A 821 19.68 -15.84 7.01
C LEU A 821 18.31 -15.21 7.29
N ARG A 822 17.31 -15.48 6.44
CA ARG A 822 15.98 -14.84 6.47
C ARG A 822 16.05 -13.30 6.49
N LYS A 823 17.01 -12.72 5.75
CA LYS A 823 17.14 -11.26 5.63
C LYS A 823 15.89 -10.66 4.98
N ARG A 824 15.49 -9.49 5.46
CA ARG A 824 14.28 -8.78 5.04
C ARG A 824 14.64 -7.46 4.37
N VAL A 825 13.96 -7.12 3.28
CA VAL A 825 14.00 -5.76 2.74
C VAL A 825 13.41 -4.80 3.79
N GLU A 826 14.17 -3.80 4.21
CA GLU A 826 13.79 -2.94 5.35
C GLU A 826 12.44 -2.26 5.17
N VAL A 827 12.15 -1.80 3.94
CA VAL A 827 10.91 -1.10 3.56
C VAL A 827 9.82 -2.03 3.00
N LEU A 828 9.87 -3.34 3.30
CA LEU A 828 8.97 -4.32 2.68
C LEU A 828 7.50 -4.11 3.09
N ALA A 829 7.25 -3.80 4.36
CA ALA A 829 5.90 -3.59 4.87
C ALA A 829 5.29 -2.30 4.32
N GLU A 830 6.11 -1.26 4.20
CA GLU A 830 5.82 0.01 3.55
C GLU A 830 5.53 -0.20 2.06
N ALA A 831 6.37 -0.98 1.35
CA ALA A 831 6.14 -1.33 -0.05
C ALA A 831 4.82 -2.10 -0.26
N CYS A 832 4.51 -3.04 0.62
CA CYS A 832 3.23 -3.76 0.63
C CYS A 832 2.06 -2.81 0.87
N THR A 833 2.21 -1.89 1.83
CA THR A 833 1.23 -0.85 2.14
C THR A 833 0.99 0.06 0.94
N ASP A 834 2.05 0.56 0.29
CA ASP A 834 1.98 1.44 -0.89
C ASP A 834 1.20 0.76 -2.01
N LEU A 835 1.46 -0.53 -2.28
CA LEU A 835 0.73 -1.26 -3.32
C LEU A 835 -0.76 -1.41 -2.98
N ILE A 836 -1.07 -1.82 -1.74
CA ILE A 836 -2.46 -1.97 -1.27
C ILE A 836 -3.19 -0.64 -1.28
N SER A 837 -2.50 0.45 -0.92
CA SER A 837 -3.02 1.81 -0.95
C SER A 837 -3.51 2.22 -2.32
N HIS A 838 -2.76 1.87 -3.36
CA HIS A 838 -3.11 2.17 -4.75
C HIS A 838 -4.18 1.21 -5.31
N HIS A 839 -4.95 0.58 -4.43
CA HIS A 839 -6.00 -0.39 -4.73
C HIS A 839 -5.48 -1.62 -5.47
N LYS A 840 -4.28 -2.08 -5.09
CA LYS A 840 -3.69 -3.32 -5.61
C LYS A 840 -3.72 -4.41 -4.55
N GLN A 841 -4.38 -5.51 -4.82
CA GLN A 841 -4.22 -6.74 -4.04
C GLN A 841 -2.92 -7.44 -4.44
N LEU A 842 -2.23 -8.02 -3.48
CA LEU A 842 -0.99 -8.75 -3.74
C LEU A 842 -1.22 -10.24 -3.54
N THR A 843 -0.55 -11.07 -4.34
CA THR A 843 -0.41 -12.49 -4.02
C THR A 843 1.06 -12.90 -4.08
N VAL A 844 1.46 -13.73 -3.12
CA VAL A 844 2.81 -14.29 -3.02
C VAL A 844 2.74 -15.82 -3.13
N GLY A 845 3.82 -16.44 -3.60
CA GLY A 845 3.83 -17.84 -3.98
C GLY A 845 3.30 -18.09 -5.40
N LEU A 846 3.41 -19.34 -5.86
CA LEU A 846 2.99 -19.77 -7.19
C LEU A 846 1.59 -20.40 -7.14
N PRO A 847 0.71 -20.14 -8.13
CA PRO A 847 -0.62 -20.76 -8.18
C PRO A 847 -0.58 -22.27 -8.46
N PRO A 848 -1.65 -23.02 -8.14
CA PRO A 848 -2.90 -22.57 -7.50
C PRO A 848 -2.84 -22.54 -5.96
N GLU A 849 -3.90 -22.02 -5.31
CA GLU A 849 -4.10 -22.14 -3.85
C GLU A 849 -3.99 -23.62 -3.40
N PRO A 850 -3.41 -23.92 -2.21
CA PRO A 850 -3.06 -23.03 -1.09
C PRO A 850 -1.62 -22.47 -1.11
N ARG A 851 -0.85 -22.72 -2.19
CA ARG A 851 0.54 -22.26 -2.32
C ARG A 851 0.61 -20.75 -2.57
N GLU A 852 -0.29 -20.26 -3.40
CA GLU A 852 -0.53 -18.82 -3.55
C GLU A 852 -1.30 -18.29 -2.34
N ARG A 853 -0.80 -17.22 -1.73
CA ARG A 853 -1.42 -16.54 -0.59
C ARG A 853 -1.78 -15.12 -0.98
N VAL A 854 -3.02 -14.73 -0.74
CA VAL A 854 -3.53 -13.39 -1.03
C VAL A 854 -3.29 -12.48 0.18
N ILE A 855 -2.73 -11.31 -0.07
CA ILE A 855 -2.56 -10.23 0.89
C ILE A 855 -3.55 -9.13 0.50
N THR A 856 -4.59 -8.98 1.32
CA THR A 856 -5.69 -8.04 1.11
C THR A 856 -5.60 -6.79 2.00
N THR A 857 -4.81 -6.87 3.07
CA THR A 857 -4.59 -5.80 4.03
C THR A 857 -3.09 -5.69 4.32
N PRO A 858 -2.57 -4.50 4.64
CA PRO A 858 -1.16 -4.38 4.97
C PRO A 858 -0.87 -5.15 6.26
N LEU A 859 0.21 -5.93 6.26
CA LEU A 859 0.56 -6.81 7.37
C LEU A 859 1.76 -6.23 8.15
N PRO A 860 1.86 -6.53 9.46
CA PRO A 860 3.08 -6.26 10.22
C PRO A 860 4.33 -6.87 9.55
N PRO A 861 5.52 -6.25 9.68
CA PRO A 861 6.73 -6.72 9.01
C PRO A 861 7.11 -8.19 9.26
N GLU A 862 6.90 -8.68 10.48
CA GLU A 862 7.21 -10.08 10.85
C GLU A 862 6.22 -11.09 10.25
N GLU A 863 4.93 -10.74 10.28
CA GLU A 863 3.87 -11.56 9.70
C GLU A 863 4.01 -11.65 8.18
N LEU A 864 4.31 -10.51 7.53
CA LEU A 864 4.55 -10.45 6.10
C LEU A 864 5.75 -11.31 5.68
N ASN A 865 6.86 -11.22 6.42
CA ASN A 865 8.06 -12.01 6.16
C ASN A 865 7.76 -13.51 6.29
N THR A 866 7.11 -13.91 7.39
CA THR A 866 6.71 -15.30 7.64
C THR A 866 5.82 -15.83 6.52
N LEU A 867 4.82 -15.06 6.10
CA LEU A 867 3.89 -15.42 5.03
C LEU A 867 4.60 -15.61 3.68
N ILE A 868 5.59 -14.77 3.35
CA ILE A 868 6.37 -14.90 2.10
C ILE A 868 7.21 -16.18 2.10
N TYR A 869 7.89 -16.48 3.21
CA TYR A 869 8.69 -17.70 3.33
C TYR A 869 7.81 -18.96 3.31
N GLU A 870 6.65 -18.94 3.97
CA GLU A 870 5.68 -20.04 3.93
C GLU A 870 5.12 -20.27 2.51
N ALA A 871 4.77 -19.21 1.79
CA ALA A 871 4.26 -19.29 0.42
C ALA A 871 5.32 -19.77 -0.60
N SER A 872 6.59 -19.50 -0.32
CA SER A 872 7.73 -19.90 -1.18
C SER A 872 8.13 -21.37 -0.98
N GLY A 873 7.68 -22.02 0.10
CA GLY A 873 7.93 -23.44 0.35
C GLY A 873 9.40 -23.74 0.65
N GLN A 874 9.99 -24.69 -0.11
CA GLN A 874 11.38 -25.13 0.10
C GLN A 874 12.42 -24.22 -0.60
N ASP A 875 12.01 -23.40 -1.56
CA ASP A 875 12.91 -22.54 -2.33
C ASP A 875 13.10 -21.18 -1.63
N ILE A 876 14.03 -21.13 -0.67
CA ILE A 876 14.34 -19.93 0.13
C ILE A 876 14.75 -18.72 -0.72
N SER A 877 15.35 -18.93 -1.89
CA SER A 877 15.77 -17.85 -2.78
C SER A 877 14.58 -17.20 -3.51
N VAL A 878 13.47 -17.91 -3.72
CA VAL A 878 12.23 -17.37 -4.29
C VAL A 878 11.57 -16.39 -3.32
N ALA A 879 11.69 -16.64 -2.01
CA ALA A 879 11.21 -15.72 -0.98
C ALA A 879 11.93 -14.36 -1.07
N VAL A 880 13.25 -14.37 -1.25
CA VAL A 880 14.06 -13.15 -1.41
C VAL A 880 13.68 -12.40 -2.69
N LEU A 881 13.54 -13.11 -3.81
CA LEU A 881 13.14 -12.50 -5.08
C LEU A 881 11.71 -11.93 -5.04
N THR A 882 10.81 -12.58 -4.30
CA THR A 882 9.45 -12.07 -4.05
C THR A 882 9.51 -10.72 -3.32
N GLN A 883 10.36 -10.60 -2.28
CA GLN A 883 10.55 -9.34 -1.56
C GLN A 883 11.11 -8.23 -2.47
N GLU A 884 12.09 -8.53 -3.32
CA GLU A 884 12.63 -7.58 -4.29
C GLU A 884 11.55 -7.09 -5.27
N ILE A 885 10.81 -8.00 -5.89
CA ILE A 885 9.77 -7.64 -6.86
C ILE A 885 8.68 -6.80 -6.19
N MET A 886 8.30 -7.12 -4.94
CA MET A 886 7.40 -6.27 -4.16
C MET A 886 7.93 -4.84 -4.00
N ALA A 887 9.20 -4.69 -3.61
CA ALA A 887 9.82 -3.37 -3.49
C ALA A 887 9.85 -2.62 -4.82
N TYR A 888 10.19 -3.30 -5.92
CA TYR A 888 10.22 -2.68 -7.26
C TYR A 888 8.82 -2.28 -7.75
N LEU A 889 7.81 -3.11 -7.52
CA LEU A 889 6.41 -2.77 -7.82
C LEU A 889 5.99 -1.52 -7.04
N ALA A 890 6.36 -1.42 -5.76
CA ALA A 890 6.08 -0.24 -4.93
C ALA A 890 6.82 1.03 -5.44
N MET A 891 8.06 0.90 -5.92
CA MET A 891 8.76 2.00 -6.58
C MET A 891 8.03 2.46 -7.85
N TYR A 892 7.54 1.52 -8.66
CA TYR A 892 6.83 1.86 -9.90
C TYR A 892 5.43 2.41 -9.67
N VAL A 893 4.68 1.94 -8.66
CA VAL A 893 3.33 2.46 -8.41
C VAL A 893 3.38 3.93 -7.97
N ARG A 894 4.41 4.31 -7.20
CA ARG A 894 4.67 5.70 -6.79
C ARG A 894 5.16 6.58 -7.94
N SER A 895 6.14 6.11 -8.71
CA SER A 895 6.78 6.92 -9.77
C SER A 895 6.03 6.94 -11.11
N GLN A 896 5.36 5.83 -11.47
CA GLN A 896 4.68 5.62 -12.76
C GLN A 896 3.35 4.85 -12.56
N PRO A 897 2.37 5.40 -11.82
CA PRO A 897 1.10 4.72 -11.51
C PRO A 897 0.34 4.25 -12.76
N ALA A 898 0.53 4.92 -13.90
CA ALA A 898 -0.06 4.55 -15.19
C ALA A 898 0.39 3.17 -15.74
N LEU A 899 1.43 2.54 -15.17
CA LEU A 899 1.80 1.15 -15.49
C LEU A 899 0.81 0.13 -14.93
N PHE A 900 0.12 0.48 -13.84
CA PHE A 900 -0.82 -0.38 -13.11
C PHE A 900 -2.27 -0.12 -13.49
N GLY A 901 -2.50 0.67 -14.54
CA GLY A 901 -3.83 0.90 -15.08
C GLY A 901 -4.51 -0.42 -15.42
N ASP A 902 -5.78 -0.53 -15.01
CA ASP A 902 -6.63 -1.70 -15.25
C ASP A 902 -6.19 -3.03 -14.61
N MET A 903 -5.38 -2.96 -13.55
CA MET A 903 -4.94 -4.12 -12.76
C MET A 903 -5.40 -3.94 -11.32
N ILE A 904 -6.18 -4.88 -10.76
CA ILE A 904 -6.55 -4.84 -9.33
C ILE A 904 -5.67 -5.80 -8.53
N ARG A 905 -5.31 -6.97 -9.06
CA ARG A 905 -4.46 -7.94 -8.35
C ARG A 905 -3.10 -8.16 -9.03
N LEU A 906 -2.03 -8.00 -8.26
CA LEU A 906 -0.64 -8.24 -8.66
C LEU A 906 -0.19 -9.61 -8.14
N ARG A 907 -0.08 -10.57 -9.06
CA ARG A 907 0.30 -11.96 -8.73
C ARG A 907 1.80 -12.14 -8.91
N ILE A 908 2.57 -11.95 -7.84
CA ILE A 908 4.04 -11.85 -7.92
C ILE A 908 4.66 -13.15 -8.47
N GLY A 909 4.14 -14.31 -8.07
CA GLY A 909 4.59 -15.59 -8.61
C GLY A 909 4.38 -15.72 -10.13
N LEU A 910 3.24 -15.27 -10.67
CA LEU A 910 3.00 -15.27 -12.12
C LEU A 910 3.87 -14.25 -12.85
N ILE A 911 4.12 -13.09 -12.24
CA ILE A 911 5.05 -12.08 -12.78
C ILE A 911 6.45 -12.69 -12.89
N MET A 912 6.92 -13.40 -11.87
CA MET A 912 8.22 -14.11 -11.91
C MET A 912 8.27 -15.15 -13.04
N GLN A 913 7.21 -15.95 -13.22
CA GLN A 913 7.14 -16.92 -14.32
C GLN A 913 7.20 -16.25 -15.68
N VAL A 914 6.48 -15.14 -15.86
CA VAL A 914 6.52 -14.35 -17.10
C VAL A 914 7.91 -13.79 -17.36
N MET A 915 8.58 -13.26 -16.33
CA MET A 915 9.96 -12.77 -16.45
C MET A 915 10.92 -13.88 -16.90
N ALA A 916 10.82 -15.07 -16.29
CA ALA A 916 11.59 -16.24 -16.72
C ALA A 916 11.24 -16.65 -18.16
N THR A 917 9.95 -16.63 -18.54
CA THR A 917 9.47 -16.98 -19.90
C THR A 917 10.08 -16.06 -20.94
N GLU A 918 10.07 -14.76 -20.68
CA GLU A 918 10.60 -13.77 -21.59
C GLU A 918 12.13 -13.84 -21.70
N LEU A 919 12.83 -14.20 -20.62
CA LEU A 919 14.27 -14.50 -20.68
C LEU A 919 14.54 -15.75 -21.52
N ALA A 920 13.81 -16.85 -21.31
CA ALA A 920 13.97 -18.08 -22.09
C ALA A 920 13.77 -17.83 -23.59
N ARG A 921 12.75 -17.05 -23.94
CA ARG A 921 12.45 -16.64 -25.32
C ARG A 921 13.55 -15.77 -25.91
N SER A 922 14.04 -14.78 -25.16
CA SER A 922 15.01 -13.80 -25.66
C SER A 922 16.43 -14.37 -25.76
N LEU A 923 16.80 -15.27 -24.84
CA LEU A 923 18.10 -15.94 -24.81
C LEU A 923 18.14 -17.26 -25.60
N HIS A 924 17.00 -17.72 -26.12
CA HIS A 924 16.84 -19.01 -26.78
C HIS A 924 17.38 -20.20 -25.95
N CYS A 925 17.13 -20.18 -24.63
CA CYS A 925 17.62 -21.20 -23.69
C CYS A 925 16.49 -22.03 -23.08
N SER A 926 16.84 -23.07 -22.32
CA SER A 926 15.84 -23.86 -21.59
C SER A 926 15.22 -23.03 -20.46
N GLY A 927 14.03 -23.44 -19.98
CA GLY A 927 13.38 -22.77 -18.85
C GLY A 927 14.18 -22.86 -17.55
N GLU A 928 14.97 -23.92 -17.42
CA GLU A 928 15.92 -24.13 -16.31
C GLU A 928 17.05 -23.09 -16.36
N ASP A 929 17.73 -22.97 -17.50
CA ASP A 929 18.79 -21.97 -17.71
C ASP A 929 18.26 -20.54 -17.55
N ALA A 930 17.01 -20.29 -17.97
CA ALA A 930 16.37 -18.98 -17.85
C ALA A 930 16.04 -18.63 -16.40
N SER A 931 15.69 -19.61 -15.57
CA SER A 931 15.41 -19.42 -14.15
C SER A 931 16.70 -19.12 -13.38
N GLU A 932 17.79 -19.82 -13.68
CA GLU A 932 19.13 -19.52 -13.12
C GLU A 932 19.65 -18.14 -13.58
N SER A 933 19.43 -17.81 -14.86
CA SER A 933 19.71 -16.48 -15.41
C SER A 933 18.92 -15.39 -14.68
N LEU A 934 17.64 -15.62 -14.36
CA LEU A 934 16.81 -14.69 -13.60
C LEU A 934 17.38 -14.45 -12.18
N MET A 935 17.81 -15.52 -11.50
CA MET A 935 18.37 -15.46 -10.14
C MET A 935 19.74 -14.77 -10.08
N SER A 936 20.46 -14.71 -11.20
CA SER A 936 21.79 -14.09 -11.30
C SER A 936 21.76 -12.64 -11.79
N LEU A 937 20.59 -12.09 -12.13
CA LEU A 937 20.44 -10.67 -12.51
C LEU A 937 20.77 -9.72 -11.36
N SER A 938 21.38 -8.59 -11.67
CA SER A 938 21.55 -7.49 -10.69
C SER A 938 20.17 -6.96 -10.25
N PRO A 939 20.07 -6.35 -9.05
CA PRO A 939 18.87 -5.63 -8.63
C PRO A 939 18.32 -4.66 -9.67
N PHE A 940 19.18 -3.87 -10.33
CA PHE A 940 18.77 -2.92 -11.36
C PHE A 940 18.24 -3.62 -12.62
N ASP A 941 18.91 -4.66 -13.11
CA ASP A 941 18.45 -5.40 -14.29
C ASP A 941 17.14 -6.13 -14.03
N MET A 942 16.95 -6.68 -12.82
CA MET A 942 15.69 -7.28 -12.37
C MET A 942 14.54 -6.27 -12.41
N LYS A 943 14.78 -5.07 -11.86
CA LYS A 943 13.83 -3.96 -11.87
C LYS A 943 13.51 -3.47 -13.28
N ASN A 944 14.48 -3.45 -14.20
CA ASN A 944 14.26 -3.07 -15.61
C ASN A 944 13.46 -4.13 -16.37
N LEU A 945 13.77 -5.41 -16.18
CA LEU A 945 12.99 -6.52 -16.75
C LEU A 945 11.52 -6.38 -16.33
N LEU A 946 11.26 -6.14 -15.05
CA LEU A 946 9.91 -5.92 -14.53
C LEU A 946 9.22 -4.72 -15.20
N HIS A 947 9.91 -3.61 -15.43
CA HIS A 947 9.35 -2.45 -16.16
C HIS A 947 8.90 -2.82 -17.56
N HIS A 948 9.71 -3.58 -18.28
CA HIS A 948 9.37 -4.02 -19.63
C HIS A 948 8.15 -4.96 -19.63
N ILE A 949 8.04 -5.87 -18.67
CA ILE A 949 6.85 -6.73 -18.49
C ILE A 949 5.60 -5.88 -18.23
N LEU A 950 5.66 -4.93 -17.29
CA LEU A 950 4.50 -4.09 -16.93
C LEU A 950 4.12 -3.13 -18.06
N SER A 951 5.10 -2.55 -18.76
CA SER A 951 4.85 -1.60 -19.85
C SER A 951 4.36 -2.28 -21.13
N GLY A 952 4.62 -3.58 -21.29
CA GLY A 952 4.28 -4.35 -22.49
C GLY A 952 5.12 -3.99 -23.71
N LYS A 953 6.20 -3.20 -23.55
CA LYS A 953 7.13 -2.85 -24.63
C LYS A 953 8.02 -4.04 -25.00
N GLU A 954 8.47 -4.09 -26.26
CA GLU A 954 9.48 -5.05 -26.70
C GLU A 954 10.87 -4.65 -26.18
N PHE A 955 11.70 -5.65 -25.89
CA PHE A 955 13.07 -5.47 -25.38
C PHE A 955 13.97 -6.60 -25.86
N GLY A 956 15.25 -6.30 -26.01
CA GLY A 956 16.30 -7.26 -26.34
C GLY A 956 17.08 -7.67 -25.09
N VAL A 957 17.57 -8.91 -25.07
CA VAL A 957 18.41 -9.44 -23.99
C VAL A 957 19.65 -10.07 -24.62
N GLU A 958 20.84 -9.66 -24.18
CA GLU A 958 22.12 -10.18 -24.68
C GLU A 958 22.97 -10.74 -23.53
N ARG A 959 23.70 -11.84 -23.81
CA ARG A 959 24.73 -12.35 -22.89
C ARG A 959 26.05 -11.64 -23.18
N SER A 960 26.54 -10.87 -22.21
CA SER A 960 27.84 -10.22 -22.26
C SER A 960 28.93 -11.14 -21.67
N MET A 961 30.05 -11.30 -22.40
CA MET A 961 31.22 -12.00 -21.90
C MET A 961 32.03 -11.07 -20.99
N ARG A 962 32.17 -11.42 -19.70
CA ARG A 962 33.05 -10.67 -18.78
C ARG A 962 34.53 -10.90 -19.15
N PRO A 963 35.44 -9.94 -18.87
CA PRO A 963 36.88 -10.12 -19.03
C PRO A 963 37.40 -11.33 -18.24
N ILE A 964 38.43 -12.00 -18.76
CA ILE A 964 39.06 -13.23 -18.22
C ILE A 964 39.57 -13.09 -16.75
N GLN A 965 39.62 -11.86 -16.22
CA GLN A 965 40.10 -11.55 -14.87
C GLN A 965 38.99 -11.46 -13.80
N SER A 966 37.71 -11.56 -14.17
CA SER A 966 36.58 -11.54 -13.23
C SER A 966 36.55 -12.80 -12.36
N THR A 967 36.49 -12.64 -11.04
CA THR A 967 36.33 -13.73 -10.05
C THR A 967 34.93 -14.32 -10.01
N ALA A 968 33.95 -13.64 -10.62
CA ALA A 968 32.57 -14.10 -10.67
C ALA A 968 32.33 -15.21 -11.72
N THR A 969 31.52 -16.19 -11.35
CA THR A 969 31.32 -17.45 -12.09
C THR A 969 30.18 -17.40 -13.14
N SER A 970 29.28 -16.42 -13.07
CA SER A 970 28.09 -16.30 -13.95
C SER A 970 28.25 -15.28 -15.09
N PRO A 971 27.71 -15.53 -16.31
CA PRO A 971 27.74 -14.58 -17.42
C PRO A 971 26.87 -13.35 -17.14
N ALA A 972 27.33 -12.14 -17.54
CA ALA A 972 26.52 -10.93 -17.40
C ALA A 972 25.40 -10.90 -18.45
N ILE A 973 24.19 -10.51 -18.05
CA ILE A 973 23.05 -10.32 -18.94
C ILE A 973 22.75 -8.83 -19.01
N SER A 974 22.66 -8.27 -20.22
CA SER A 974 22.25 -6.89 -20.44
C SER A 974 20.87 -6.84 -21.12
N ILE A 975 20.01 -5.96 -20.62
CA ILE A 975 18.65 -5.73 -21.15
C ILE A 975 18.62 -4.35 -21.83
N HIS A 976 18.21 -4.31 -23.10
CA HIS A 976 18.15 -3.07 -23.89
C HIS A 976 16.76 -2.85 -24.50
N GLU A 977 16.30 -1.60 -24.54
CA GLU A 977 15.03 -1.23 -25.16
C GLU A 977 15.15 -1.35 -26.69
N LEU A 978 14.27 -2.13 -27.33
CA LEU A 978 14.09 -2.12 -28.77
C LEU A 978 13.13 -0.98 -29.12
N GLY A 979 13.42 -0.21 -30.18
CA GLY A 979 12.60 0.94 -30.59
C GLY A 979 11.14 0.58 -30.89
N HIS A 980 10.27 1.59 -31.04
CA HIS A 980 8.82 1.41 -31.21
C HIS A 980 8.43 0.66 -32.50
N THR A 981 8.31 -0.66 -32.44
CA THR A 981 7.74 -1.50 -33.50
C THR A 981 6.33 -1.95 -33.12
N GLY A 982 5.34 -1.09 -33.40
CA GLY A 982 3.91 -1.46 -33.41
C GLY A 982 3.08 -1.03 -32.19
N ALA A 983 2.04 -0.23 -32.47
CA ALA A 983 0.89 0.11 -31.63
C ALA A 983 1.11 0.19 -30.10
N THR A 984 2.06 1.03 -29.66
CA THR A 984 2.17 1.42 -28.25
C THR A 984 1.14 2.51 -27.92
N LYS A 985 0.32 2.25 -26.89
CA LYS A 985 -0.62 3.16 -26.21
C LYS A 985 -1.28 4.28 -27.06
N ASN A 986 -2.45 3.94 -27.62
CA ASN A 986 -3.70 4.75 -27.62
C ASN A 986 -4.81 4.14 -28.51
N GLU A 987 -4.53 3.09 -29.28
CA GLU A 987 -5.52 2.42 -30.14
C GLU A 987 -6.28 1.26 -29.44
N ARG A 988 -6.76 1.47 -28.21
CA ARG A 988 -7.68 0.51 -27.53
C ARG A 988 -9.13 0.58 -28.06
N THR A 989 -9.37 1.25 -29.19
CA THR A 989 -10.70 1.67 -29.67
C THR A 989 -11.37 0.73 -30.69
N GLY A 990 -10.91 -0.52 -30.84
CA GLY A 990 -11.57 -1.51 -31.70
C GLY A 990 -13.04 -1.76 -31.33
N ILE A 991 -13.39 -1.71 -30.04
CA ILE A 991 -14.76 -1.92 -29.55
C ILE A 991 -15.69 -0.74 -29.91
N HIS A 992 -15.18 0.50 -29.87
CA HIS A 992 -15.95 1.68 -30.29
C HIS A 992 -16.22 1.66 -31.79
N LYS A 993 -15.29 1.13 -32.58
CA LYS A 993 -15.44 0.95 -34.03
C LYS A 993 -16.56 -0.06 -34.34
N LEU A 994 -16.63 -1.17 -33.61
CA LEU A 994 -17.75 -2.14 -33.70
C LEU A 994 -19.10 -1.48 -33.38
N LYS A 995 -19.18 -0.64 -32.34
CA LYS A 995 -20.40 0.11 -31.99
C LYS A 995 -20.80 1.11 -33.09
N SER A 996 -19.85 1.73 -33.78
CA SER A 996 -20.11 2.64 -34.91
C SER A 996 -20.53 1.90 -36.18
N GLU A 997 -19.96 0.71 -36.44
CA GLU A 997 -20.30 -0.14 -37.58
C GLU A 997 -21.68 -0.80 -37.40
N ILE A 998 -22.06 -1.17 -36.17
CA ILE A 998 -23.40 -1.66 -35.83
C ILE A 998 -24.46 -0.55 -35.96
N LYS A 999 -24.12 0.71 -35.67
CA LYS A 999 -25.03 1.86 -35.84
C LYS A 999 -25.19 2.33 -37.30
N GLN A 1000 -24.28 1.96 -38.21
CA GLN A 1000 -24.31 2.39 -39.61
C GLN A 1000 -25.12 1.48 -40.55
N LEU A 1001 -25.82 0.49 -40.01
CA LEU A 1001 -26.65 -0.44 -40.80
C LEU A 1001 -28.04 0.10 -41.18
N ASP A 1002 -28.37 1.36 -40.84
CA ASP A 1002 -29.73 1.91 -41.00
C ASP A 1002 -29.90 2.93 -42.17
N ASP A 1003 -28.93 3.06 -43.08
CA ASP A 1003 -29.07 3.93 -44.25
C ASP A 1003 -28.73 3.22 -45.57
N SER A 1004 -29.76 3.04 -46.40
CA SER A 1004 -29.74 2.24 -47.62
C SER A 1004 -29.62 3.10 -48.88
N ARG A 1005 -28.43 3.14 -49.52
CA ARG A 1005 -28.28 3.44 -50.97
C ARG A 1005 -27.03 2.77 -51.57
N PRO A 1006 -27.09 2.27 -52.82
CA PRO A 1006 -25.94 1.63 -53.46
C PRO A 1006 -25.16 2.62 -54.35
N VAL A 1007 -23.83 2.39 -54.48
CA VAL A 1007 -22.99 2.45 -55.70
C VAL A 1007 -21.56 2.98 -55.45
N SER A 1008 -20.60 2.18 -55.97
CA SER A 1008 -19.26 2.51 -56.53
C SER A 1008 -18.02 2.64 -55.64
N ARG A 1009 -17.11 1.67 -55.89
CA ARG A 1009 -15.63 1.71 -55.96
C ARG A 1009 -14.93 2.99 -55.49
N CYS A 1010 -14.01 2.79 -54.52
CA CYS A 1010 -12.68 3.40 -54.29
C CYS A 1010 -12.29 3.09 -52.82
N SER A 1011 -11.07 3.09 -52.29
CA SER A 1011 -9.66 3.01 -52.70
C SER A 1011 -8.90 2.77 -51.38
N SER A 1012 -7.73 2.11 -51.43
CA SER A 1012 -6.87 1.73 -50.29
C SER A 1012 -6.55 2.88 -49.32
N PRO A 1013 -6.30 2.62 -48.01
CA PRO A 1013 -5.68 3.62 -47.13
C PRO A 1013 -4.15 3.48 -47.12
N SER A 1014 -3.54 4.57 -47.58
CA SER A 1014 -2.20 5.14 -47.42
C SER A 1014 -1.30 4.69 -46.25
N THR A 1015 -0.04 4.37 -46.59
CA THR A 1015 1.18 4.36 -45.78
C THR A 1015 1.77 5.78 -45.62
N PRO A 1016 2.43 6.14 -44.50
CA PRO A 1016 3.25 7.37 -44.45
C PRO A 1016 4.65 7.12 -45.04
N SER A 1017 5.15 8.09 -45.80
CA SER A 1017 6.44 8.06 -46.52
C SER A 1017 7.49 8.97 -45.87
N GLY A 1018 8.77 8.56 -45.99
CA GLY A 1018 10.00 9.38 -45.90
C GLY A 1018 11.08 8.70 -45.04
N ILE A 1019 12.32 8.37 -45.48
CA ILE A 1019 13.23 8.94 -46.50
C ILE A 1019 14.27 7.87 -46.98
N LEU A 1020 14.44 7.78 -48.31
CA LEU A 1020 15.61 7.45 -49.20
C LEU A 1020 16.55 6.21 -49.01
N SER A 1021 16.33 5.19 -49.89
CA SER A 1021 17.21 4.52 -50.91
C SER A 1021 18.76 4.40 -50.75
N PRO A 1022 19.45 3.33 -51.28
CA PRO A 1022 19.30 2.84 -52.68
C PRO A 1022 19.35 1.32 -52.98
N VAL A 1023 18.47 0.93 -53.91
CA VAL A 1023 18.60 0.04 -55.09
C VAL A 1023 19.48 -1.23 -55.03
N GLY A 1024 18.84 -2.39 -55.26
CA GLY A 1024 19.51 -3.62 -55.73
C GLY A 1024 18.62 -4.88 -55.79
N HIS A 1025 17.95 -5.10 -56.93
CA HIS A 1025 17.37 -6.35 -57.50
C HIS A 1025 16.94 -7.55 -56.62
N GLY A 1026 15.67 -7.97 -56.81
CA GLY A 1026 15.31 -9.40 -56.96
C GLY A 1026 14.40 -10.03 -55.89
N SER A 1027 13.09 -9.87 -56.06
CA SER A 1027 11.96 -10.70 -55.59
C SER A 1027 12.25 -12.02 -54.83
N VAL A 1028 12.47 -11.96 -53.50
CA VAL A 1028 12.28 -13.07 -52.52
C VAL A 1028 11.70 -12.55 -51.17
N TYR A 1029 11.06 -11.37 -51.16
CA TYR A 1029 10.72 -10.65 -49.92
C TYR A 1029 9.29 -10.85 -49.37
N GLY A 1030 8.56 -11.86 -49.83
CA GLY A 1030 7.20 -12.14 -49.34
C GLY A 1030 7.13 -12.96 -48.03
N GLN A 1031 8.21 -13.67 -47.68
CA GLN A 1031 8.18 -14.70 -46.63
C GLN A 1031 8.86 -14.25 -45.33
N LEU A 1032 9.88 -13.40 -45.42
CA LEU A 1032 10.62 -12.89 -44.25
C LEU A 1032 9.83 -11.88 -43.39
N HIS A 1033 8.84 -11.18 -43.97
CA HIS A 1033 8.05 -10.18 -43.22
C HIS A 1033 6.86 -10.79 -42.44
N TRP A 1034 6.51 -12.06 -42.71
CA TRP A 1034 5.46 -12.79 -41.99
C TRP A 1034 6.00 -13.48 -40.72
N GLU A 1035 7.26 -13.94 -40.75
CA GLU A 1035 7.91 -14.60 -39.61
C GLU A 1035 8.20 -13.63 -38.44
N GLU A 1036 8.43 -12.33 -38.69
CA GLU A 1036 8.69 -11.33 -37.64
C GLU A 1036 7.45 -10.94 -36.81
N ARG A 1037 6.22 -11.23 -37.26
CA ARG A 1037 4.96 -10.86 -36.56
C ARG A 1037 4.25 -12.00 -35.87
N GLN A 1038 4.72 -13.24 -36.04
CA GLN A 1038 4.12 -14.42 -35.45
C GLN A 1038 4.41 -14.49 -33.94
N GLY A 1039 3.38 -14.72 -33.12
CA GLY A 1039 3.47 -14.83 -31.66
C GLY A 1039 3.24 -13.52 -30.89
N GLN A 1040 3.06 -12.38 -31.57
CA GLN A 1040 2.91 -11.06 -30.92
C GLN A 1040 1.63 -10.96 -30.08
N TRP A 1041 0.50 -11.44 -30.60
CA TRP A 1041 -0.78 -11.38 -29.89
C TRP A 1041 -0.88 -12.44 -28.81
N LEU A 1042 -0.35 -13.64 -29.07
CA LEU A 1042 -0.23 -14.69 -28.05
C LEU A 1042 0.61 -14.19 -26.87
N ARG A 1043 1.78 -13.60 -27.14
CA ARG A 1043 2.63 -12.97 -26.12
C ARG A 1043 1.86 -11.92 -25.33
N ARG A 1044 1.15 -11.01 -26.00
CA ARG A 1044 0.37 -9.97 -25.35
C ARG A 1044 -0.74 -10.52 -24.45
N ARG A 1045 -1.48 -11.53 -24.91
CA ARG A 1045 -2.52 -12.20 -24.11
C ARG A 1045 -1.93 -12.92 -22.91
N ARG A 1046 -0.75 -13.55 -23.04
CA ARG A 1046 -0.02 -14.15 -21.91
C ARG A 1046 0.38 -13.11 -20.88
N LEU A 1047 0.94 -11.97 -21.32
CA LEU A 1047 1.32 -10.87 -20.44
C LEU A 1047 0.11 -10.30 -19.71
N ASP A 1048 -0.90 -9.82 -20.45
CA ASP A 1048 -2.09 -9.19 -19.88
C ASP A 1048 -2.88 -10.19 -19.01
N GLY A 1049 -2.98 -11.45 -19.42
CA GLY A 1049 -3.60 -12.52 -18.64
C GLY A 1049 -2.86 -12.80 -17.34
N ALA A 1050 -1.52 -12.92 -17.36
CA ALA A 1050 -0.72 -13.25 -16.18
C ALA A 1050 -0.75 -12.15 -15.12
N ILE A 1051 -0.80 -10.88 -15.55
CA ILE A 1051 -0.89 -9.71 -14.66
C ILE A 1051 -2.34 -9.27 -14.38
N ASN A 1052 -3.34 -10.05 -14.83
CA ASN A 1052 -4.78 -9.78 -14.66
C ASN A 1052 -5.21 -8.38 -15.13
N ARG A 1053 -4.70 -7.94 -16.28
CA ARG A 1053 -5.06 -6.65 -16.86
C ARG A 1053 -6.32 -6.77 -17.71
N VAL A 1054 -7.40 -6.11 -17.28
CA VAL A 1054 -8.69 -6.10 -18.00
C VAL A 1054 -8.91 -4.78 -18.76
N PRO A 1055 -9.89 -4.68 -19.70
CA PRO A 1055 -10.22 -3.40 -20.32
C PRO A 1055 -10.95 -2.43 -19.37
N MET A 1056 -10.78 -1.12 -19.60
CA MET A 1056 -11.58 -0.07 -18.93
C MET A 1056 -13.08 -0.35 -19.06
N GLY A 1057 -13.83 -0.22 -17.96
CA GLY A 1057 -15.27 -0.47 -17.96
C GLY A 1057 -15.67 -1.93 -17.75
N PHE A 1058 -14.72 -2.86 -17.65
CA PHE A 1058 -14.97 -4.30 -17.60
C PHE A 1058 -15.91 -4.70 -16.46
N TYR A 1059 -15.61 -4.30 -15.22
CA TYR A 1059 -16.44 -4.65 -14.07
C TYR A 1059 -17.85 -4.04 -14.16
N GLN A 1060 -18.00 -2.78 -14.61
CA GLN A 1060 -19.34 -2.21 -14.81
C GLN A 1060 -20.14 -2.99 -15.87
N LYS A 1061 -19.49 -3.52 -16.91
CA LYS A 1061 -20.15 -4.38 -17.89
C LYS A 1061 -20.56 -5.72 -17.30
N VAL A 1062 -19.71 -6.37 -16.50
CA VAL A 1062 -20.06 -7.60 -15.77
C VAL A 1062 -21.27 -7.37 -14.86
N TRP A 1063 -21.30 -6.25 -14.15
CA TRP A 1063 -22.45 -5.88 -13.33
C TRP A 1063 -23.74 -5.80 -14.14
N ARG A 1064 -23.74 -5.08 -15.27
CA ARG A 1064 -24.93 -4.94 -16.15
C ARG A 1064 -25.39 -6.28 -16.70
N ILE A 1065 -24.46 -7.18 -17.02
CA ILE A 1065 -24.78 -8.54 -17.46
C ILE A 1065 -25.51 -9.30 -16.33
N LEU A 1066 -24.97 -9.28 -15.11
CA LEU A 1066 -25.55 -9.97 -13.95
C LEU A 1066 -26.92 -9.43 -13.54
N GLN A 1067 -27.24 -8.16 -13.84
CA GLN A 1067 -28.59 -7.62 -13.63
C GLN A 1067 -29.63 -8.25 -14.56
N LYS A 1068 -29.20 -8.85 -15.67
CA LYS A 1068 -30.07 -9.40 -16.72
C LYS A 1068 -30.01 -10.92 -16.83
N CYS A 1069 -29.28 -11.64 -15.98
CA CYS A 1069 -29.22 -13.10 -16.02
C CYS A 1069 -29.18 -13.70 -14.61
N HIS A 1070 -29.35 -15.03 -14.48
CA HIS A 1070 -29.25 -15.70 -13.18
C HIS A 1070 -27.80 -15.74 -12.64
N GLY A 1071 -26.81 -15.77 -13.53
CA GLY A 1071 -25.39 -15.74 -13.19
C GLY A 1071 -24.50 -15.87 -14.42
N LEU A 1072 -23.21 -15.60 -14.23
CA LEU A 1072 -22.17 -15.73 -15.26
C LEU A 1072 -21.22 -16.86 -14.89
N SER A 1073 -21.16 -17.92 -15.69
CA SER A 1073 -20.26 -19.06 -15.51
C SER A 1073 -18.98 -18.84 -16.31
N ILE A 1074 -17.83 -18.89 -15.63
CA ILE A 1074 -16.50 -18.84 -16.24
C ILE A 1074 -15.75 -20.09 -15.77
N ASP A 1075 -15.42 -20.98 -16.70
CA ASP A 1075 -14.70 -22.24 -16.41
C ASP A 1075 -15.34 -23.08 -15.29
N GLY A 1076 -16.68 -23.18 -15.30
CA GLY A 1076 -17.46 -23.91 -14.30
C GLY A 1076 -17.75 -23.15 -13.00
N TYR A 1077 -17.09 -22.03 -12.74
CA TYR A 1077 -17.34 -21.19 -11.57
C TYR A 1077 -18.42 -20.15 -11.89
N VAL A 1078 -19.48 -20.12 -11.08
CA VAL A 1078 -20.64 -19.25 -11.29
C VAL A 1078 -20.53 -18.01 -10.42
N LEU A 1079 -20.53 -16.83 -11.05
CA LEU A 1079 -20.77 -15.56 -10.40
C LEU A 1079 -22.29 -15.31 -10.37
N PRO A 1080 -22.96 -15.41 -9.21
CA PRO A 1080 -24.41 -15.34 -9.15
C PRO A 1080 -24.91 -13.90 -9.26
N SER A 1081 -26.12 -13.72 -9.79
CA SER A 1081 -26.80 -12.42 -9.82
C SER A 1081 -27.09 -11.84 -8.44
N SER A 1082 -27.16 -12.66 -7.39
CA SER A 1082 -27.30 -12.21 -5.99
C SER A 1082 -26.19 -11.25 -5.57
N THR A 1083 -25.01 -11.36 -6.18
CA THR A 1083 -23.89 -10.42 -5.98
C THR A 1083 -24.30 -8.97 -6.21
N THR A 1084 -25.20 -8.72 -7.17
CA THR A 1084 -25.72 -7.37 -7.46
C THR A 1084 -26.70 -6.84 -6.40
N ARG A 1085 -27.20 -7.72 -5.54
CA ARG A 1085 -28.04 -7.36 -4.39
C ARG A 1085 -27.19 -6.98 -3.18
N GLU A 1086 -26.05 -7.63 -3.02
CA GLU A 1086 -25.14 -7.38 -1.91
C GLU A 1086 -24.26 -6.15 -2.17
N MET A 1087 -23.74 -5.99 -3.39
CA MET A 1087 -22.72 -4.99 -3.74
C MET A 1087 -23.29 -3.83 -4.55
N THR A 1088 -22.47 -2.86 -4.98
CA THR A 1088 -22.84 -1.83 -5.98
C THR A 1088 -21.82 -1.81 -7.12
N THR A 1089 -22.12 -1.13 -8.23
CA THR A 1089 -21.22 -1.06 -9.40
C THR A 1089 -19.86 -0.42 -9.11
N GLY A 1090 -19.79 0.52 -8.16
CA GLY A 1090 -18.58 1.30 -7.86
C GLY A 1090 -17.71 0.69 -6.76
N GLU A 1091 -18.14 -0.41 -6.15
CA GLU A 1091 -17.41 -1.08 -5.08
C GLU A 1091 -16.24 -1.93 -5.59
N ILE A 1092 -15.09 -1.79 -4.94
CA ILE A 1092 -13.91 -2.64 -5.20
C ILE A 1092 -14.22 -4.09 -4.82
N LYS A 1093 -15.02 -4.32 -3.77
CA LYS A 1093 -15.47 -5.66 -3.33
C LYS A 1093 -16.10 -6.45 -4.48
N PHE A 1094 -16.91 -5.79 -5.33
CA PHE A 1094 -17.51 -6.41 -6.52
C PHE A 1094 -16.44 -6.80 -7.54
N ALA A 1095 -15.53 -5.87 -7.87
CA ALA A 1095 -14.48 -6.13 -8.84
C ALA A 1095 -13.55 -7.28 -8.41
N VAL A 1096 -13.20 -7.34 -7.12
CA VAL A 1096 -12.41 -8.43 -6.52
C VAL A 1096 -13.12 -9.78 -6.65
N GLN A 1097 -14.45 -9.82 -6.48
CA GLN A 1097 -15.21 -11.06 -6.64
C GLN A 1097 -15.24 -11.55 -8.09
N VAL A 1098 -15.37 -10.63 -9.05
CA VAL A 1098 -15.24 -10.94 -10.49
C VAL A 1098 -13.85 -11.50 -10.80
N GLU A 1099 -12.80 -10.87 -10.28
CA GLU A 1099 -11.43 -11.36 -10.45
C GLU A 1099 -11.20 -12.73 -9.81
N SER A 1100 -11.76 -12.97 -8.62
CA SER A 1100 -11.67 -14.28 -7.98
C SER A 1100 -12.16 -15.39 -8.90
N VAL A 1101 -13.29 -15.17 -9.60
CA VAL A 1101 -13.81 -16.11 -10.60
C VAL A 1101 -12.85 -16.25 -11.80
N LEU A 1102 -12.33 -15.16 -12.35
CA LEU A 1102 -11.35 -15.20 -13.46
C LEU A 1102 -10.03 -15.89 -13.09
N ASN A 1103 -9.61 -15.79 -11.84
CA ASN A 1103 -8.34 -16.33 -11.36
C ASN A 1103 -8.30 -17.86 -11.27
N HIS A 1104 -9.46 -18.53 -11.29
CA HIS A 1104 -9.55 -19.99 -11.36
C HIS A 1104 -9.04 -20.52 -12.70
N VAL A 1105 -9.11 -19.70 -13.76
CA VAL A 1105 -8.60 -20.06 -15.09
C VAL A 1105 -7.08 -20.03 -15.04
N PRO A 1106 -6.36 -21.16 -15.21
CA PRO A 1106 -4.92 -21.18 -14.98
C PRO A 1106 -4.10 -20.59 -16.13
N GLN A 1107 -4.51 -20.82 -17.38
CA GLN A 1107 -3.78 -20.36 -18.56
C GLN A 1107 -4.04 -18.86 -18.82
N PRO A 1108 -3.01 -18.00 -18.82
CA PRO A 1108 -3.20 -16.56 -18.95
C PRO A 1108 -3.77 -16.14 -20.31
N GLU A 1109 -3.33 -16.76 -21.41
CA GLU A 1109 -3.86 -16.50 -22.75
C GLU A 1109 -5.35 -16.84 -22.90
N TYR A 1110 -5.80 -17.93 -22.25
CA TYR A 1110 -7.20 -18.35 -22.23
C TYR A 1110 -8.05 -17.42 -21.37
N ARG A 1111 -7.54 -17.04 -20.18
CA ARG A 1111 -8.16 -16.03 -19.31
C ARG A 1111 -8.44 -14.74 -20.09
N GLN A 1112 -7.49 -14.29 -20.91
CA GLN A 1112 -7.67 -13.06 -21.68
C GLN A 1112 -8.72 -13.18 -22.79
N LEU A 1113 -8.84 -14.33 -23.46
CA LEU A 1113 -9.93 -14.56 -24.41
C LEU A 1113 -11.31 -14.60 -23.73
N LEU A 1114 -11.41 -15.11 -22.50
CA LEU A 1114 -12.64 -15.04 -21.71
C LEU A 1114 -13.01 -13.59 -21.36
N VAL A 1115 -12.02 -12.75 -21.01
CA VAL A 1115 -12.21 -11.31 -20.80
C VAL A 1115 -12.72 -10.63 -22.07
N GLU A 1116 -12.11 -10.91 -23.24
CA GLU A 1116 -12.58 -10.41 -24.54
C GLU A 1116 -14.04 -10.85 -24.81
N THR A 1117 -14.38 -12.11 -24.50
CA THR A 1117 -15.73 -12.68 -24.66
C THR A 1117 -16.76 -11.94 -23.80
N VAL A 1118 -16.45 -11.70 -22.53
CA VAL A 1118 -17.32 -10.95 -21.59
C VAL A 1118 -17.51 -9.50 -22.05
N MET A 1119 -16.48 -8.87 -22.62
CA MET A 1119 -16.59 -7.51 -23.16
C MET A 1119 -17.56 -7.43 -24.35
N VAL A 1120 -17.55 -8.44 -25.22
CA VAL A 1120 -18.51 -8.57 -26.33
C VAL A 1120 -19.92 -8.82 -25.80
N LEU A 1121 -20.07 -9.74 -24.84
CA LEU A 1121 -21.35 -10.02 -24.18
C LEU A 1121 -21.94 -8.77 -23.52
N GLY A 1122 -21.09 -7.92 -22.94
CA GLY A 1122 -21.49 -6.64 -22.36
C GLY A 1122 -22.06 -5.64 -23.36
N LEU A 1123 -21.89 -5.83 -24.68
CA LEU A 1123 -22.59 -5.04 -25.70
C LEU A 1123 -24.06 -5.47 -25.85
N VAL A 1124 -24.37 -6.75 -25.62
CA VAL A 1124 -25.75 -7.26 -25.61
C VAL A 1124 -26.49 -6.77 -24.37
N ALA A 1125 -25.81 -6.68 -23.23
CA ALA A 1125 -26.39 -6.12 -22.01
C ALA A 1125 -26.79 -4.63 -22.15
N ASP A 1126 -26.19 -3.89 -23.09
CA ASP A 1126 -26.58 -2.51 -23.40
C ASP A 1126 -27.87 -2.42 -24.28
N ILE A 1127 -28.40 -3.55 -24.78
CA ILE A 1127 -29.67 -3.63 -25.51
C ILE A 1127 -30.84 -3.68 -24.51
N ASP A 1128 -31.97 -3.06 -24.86
CA ASP A 1128 -33.17 -2.95 -24.04
C ASP A 1128 -33.94 -4.29 -23.96
N VAL A 1129 -33.33 -5.26 -23.29
CA VAL A 1129 -33.91 -6.57 -22.94
C VAL A 1129 -34.01 -6.68 -21.43
N ASP A 1130 -35.20 -6.99 -20.92
CA ASP A 1130 -35.50 -7.06 -19.49
C ASP A 1130 -34.77 -8.21 -18.79
N ASN A 1131 -34.64 -9.36 -19.46
CA ASN A 1131 -33.98 -10.55 -18.92
C ASN A 1131 -33.44 -11.46 -20.04
N ILE A 1132 -32.16 -11.81 -19.96
CA ILE A 1132 -31.47 -12.79 -20.81
C ILE A 1132 -31.67 -14.22 -20.26
N GLY A 1133 -32.14 -14.39 -19.02
CA GLY A 1133 -32.54 -15.69 -18.47
C GLY A 1133 -31.41 -16.41 -17.72
N GLY A 1134 -31.14 -17.67 -18.08
CA GLY A 1134 -30.32 -18.65 -17.35
C GLY A 1134 -28.88 -18.25 -16.96
N ILE A 1135 -28.09 -19.24 -16.54
CA ILE A 1135 -26.65 -19.04 -16.34
C ILE A 1135 -25.98 -18.95 -17.71
N ILE A 1136 -25.27 -17.85 -17.97
CA ILE A 1136 -24.54 -17.65 -19.23
C ILE A 1136 -23.16 -18.30 -19.09
N HIS A 1137 -22.84 -19.29 -19.93
CA HIS A 1137 -21.56 -19.97 -19.93
C HIS A 1137 -20.57 -19.31 -20.91
N VAL A 1138 -19.62 -18.54 -20.38
CA VAL A 1138 -18.68 -17.75 -21.19
C VAL A 1138 -17.71 -18.67 -21.96
N ASP A 1139 -17.26 -19.76 -21.35
CA ASP A 1139 -16.41 -20.78 -21.95
C ASP A 1139 -17.05 -21.38 -23.22
N ARG A 1140 -18.36 -21.69 -23.17
CA ARG A 1140 -19.09 -22.22 -24.33
C ARG A 1140 -19.17 -21.23 -25.49
N ILE A 1141 -19.37 -19.95 -25.19
CA ILE A 1141 -19.36 -18.89 -26.22
C ILE A 1141 -17.99 -18.81 -26.88
N LEU A 1142 -16.92 -18.86 -26.09
CA LEU A 1142 -15.55 -18.84 -26.59
C LEU A 1142 -15.25 -20.07 -27.47
N HIS A 1143 -15.68 -21.25 -27.06
CA HIS A 1143 -15.54 -22.47 -27.85
C HIS A 1143 -16.32 -22.40 -29.18
N LEU A 1144 -17.54 -21.87 -29.15
CA LEU A 1144 -18.33 -21.64 -30.36
C LEU A 1144 -17.61 -20.68 -31.32
N ALA A 1145 -17.03 -19.59 -30.80
CA ALA A 1145 -16.23 -18.66 -31.61
C ALA A 1145 -15.01 -19.34 -32.23
N ASN A 1146 -14.29 -20.16 -31.46
CA ASN A 1146 -13.16 -20.94 -31.93
C ASN A 1146 -13.56 -21.94 -33.03
N ASP A 1147 -14.72 -22.61 -32.89
CA ASP A 1147 -15.21 -23.54 -33.91
C ASP A 1147 -15.63 -22.83 -35.21
N LEU A 1148 -16.26 -21.65 -35.09
CA LEU A 1148 -16.54 -20.78 -36.24
C LEU A 1148 -15.24 -20.35 -36.94
N PHE A 1149 -14.22 -19.95 -36.16
CA PHE A 1149 -12.89 -19.60 -36.68
C PHE A 1149 -12.25 -20.79 -37.41
N LEU A 1150 -12.21 -21.97 -36.79
CA LEU A 1150 -11.64 -23.18 -37.39
C LEU A 1150 -12.34 -23.58 -38.69
N SER A 1151 -13.67 -23.50 -38.74
CA SER A 1151 -14.44 -23.76 -39.96
C SER A 1151 -14.06 -22.80 -41.07
N ASP A 1152 -13.90 -21.52 -40.75
CA ASP A 1152 -13.53 -20.49 -41.70
C ASP A 1152 -12.09 -20.67 -42.21
N GLN A 1153 -11.12 -20.93 -41.31
CA GLN A 1153 -9.73 -21.17 -41.70
C GLN A 1153 -9.54 -22.43 -42.54
N LYS A 1154 -10.29 -23.51 -42.26
CA LYS A 1154 -10.31 -24.72 -43.10
C LYS A 1154 -10.84 -24.44 -44.51
N SER A 1155 -11.84 -23.57 -44.64
CA SER A 1155 -12.38 -23.18 -45.94
C SER A 1155 -11.39 -22.36 -46.78
N HIS A 1156 -10.40 -21.71 -46.13
CA HIS A 1156 -9.32 -20.95 -46.77
C HIS A 1156 -8.02 -21.76 -46.95
N CYS A 1157 -8.06 -23.09 -46.84
CA CYS A 1157 -6.92 -24.01 -47.02
C CYS A 1157 -5.72 -23.77 -46.08
N ALA A 1158 -5.96 -23.37 -44.82
CA ALA A 1158 -4.90 -23.33 -43.81
C ALA A 1158 -4.33 -24.74 -43.53
N SER A 1159 -3.01 -24.88 -43.38
CA SER A 1159 -2.38 -26.18 -43.10
C SER A 1159 -2.70 -26.68 -41.69
N ASP A 1160 -2.80 -27.99 -41.49
CA ASP A 1160 -3.12 -28.62 -40.19
C ASP A 1160 -2.20 -28.18 -39.04
N TYR A 1161 -0.95 -27.79 -39.34
CA TYR A 1161 -0.01 -27.23 -38.37
C TYR A 1161 -0.52 -25.95 -37.68
N PHE A 1162 -1.19 -25.05 -38.41
CA PHE A 1162 -1.73 -23.81 -37.82
C PHE A 1162 -3.05 -24.05 -37.07
N LEU A 1163 -3.71 -25.19 -37.31
CA LEU A 1163 -5.00 -25.53 -36.71
C LEU A 1163 -4.88 -26.43 -35.49
N GLU A 1164 -3.65 -26.62 -34.98
CA GLU A 1164 -3.40 -27.36 -33.75
C GLU A 1164 -4.15 -26.72 -32.57
N LYS A 1165 -4.82 -27.56 -31.78
CA LYS A 1165 -5.55 -27.15 -30.58
C LYS A 1165 -4.66 -27.34 -29.37
N ASP A 1166 -4.69 -26.37 -28.47
CA ASP A 1166 -4.13 -26.53 -27.13
C ASP A 1166 -4.85 -27.70 -26.43
N PRO A 1167 -4.13 -28.75 -26.00
CA PRO A 1167 -4.73 -29.92 -25.35
C PRO A 1167 -5.40 -29.59 -24.02
N ALA A 1168 -5.01 -28.51 -23.34
CA ALA A 1168 -5.59 -28.12 -22.05
C ALA A 1168 -6.93 -27.38 -22.24
N THR A 1169 -6.99 -26.44 -23.19
CA THR A 1169 -8.13 -25.53 -23.36
C THR A 1169 -8.99 -25.85 -24.57
N GLY A 1170 -8.53 -26.68 -25.51
CA GLY A 1170 -9.23 -27.01 -26.76
C GLY A 1170 -9.33 -25.85 -27.78
N ILE A 1171 -8.69 -24.71 -27.50
CA ILE A 1171 -8.64 -23.55 -28.38
C ILE A 1171 -7.50 -23.69 -29.39
N CYS A 1172 -7.71 -23.21 -30.61
CA CYS A 1172 -6.70 -23.23 -31.66
C CYS A 1172 -5.54 -22.29 -31.34
N ASN A 1173 -4.29 -22.75 -31.47
CA ASN A 1173 -3.09 -21.95 -31.24
C ASN A 1173 -3.05 -20.69 -32.12
N PHE A 1174 -3.55 -20.79 -33.36
CA PHE A 1174 -3.64 -19.64 -34.26
C PHE A 1174 -4.72 -18.63 -33.85
N PHE A 1175 -5.77 -19.08 -33.16
CA PHE A 1175 -6.78 -18.17 -32.61
C PHE A 1175 -6.19 -17.33 -31.45
N TYR A 1176 -5.35 -17.94 -30.61
CA TYR A 1176 -4.61 -17.21 -29.56
C TYR A 1176 -3.66 -16.14 -30.10
N ASP A 1177 -3.16 -16.29 -31.32
CA ASP A 1177 -2.26 -15.32 -31.96
C ASP A 1177 -2.96 -14.40 -32.98
N SER A 1178 -4.28 -14.54 -33.12
CA SER A 1178 -5.07 -13.69 -34.01
C SER A 1178 -5.33 -12.32 -33.38
N ALA A 1179 -5.22 -11.26 -34.18
CA ALA A 1179 -5.50 -9.89 -33.74
C ALA A 1179 -6.96 -9.75 -33.25
N PRO A 1180 -7.25 -8.88 -32.26
CA PRO A 1180 -8.61 -8.65 -31.79
C PRO A 1180 -9.55 -8.12 -32.88
N SER A 1181 -9.09 -7.18 -33.70
CA SER A 1181 -9.86 -6.52 -34.76
C SER A 1181 -9.54 -7.07 -36.15
N GLY A 1182 -10.50 -6.98 -37.08
CA GLY A 1182 -10.35 -7.39 -38.48
C GLY A 1182 -11.36 -8.45 -38.90
N SER A 1183 -11.49 -8.69 -40.21
CA SER A 1183 -12.45 -9.66 -40.77
C SER A 1183 -12.24 -11.08 -40.25
N PHE A 1184 -10.98 -11.43 -39.94
CA PHE A 1184 -10.57 -12.69 -39.33
C PHE A 1184 -10.08 -12.51 -37.88
N GLY A 1185 -10.38 -11.37 -37.24
CA GLY A 1185 -9.99 -11.09 -35.85
C GLY A 1185 -10.88 -11.78 -34.82
N THR A 1186 -10.36 -11.99 -33.61
CA THR A 1186 -11.07 -12.75 -32.55
C THR A 1186 -12.44 -12.14 -32.21
N MET A 1187 -12.54 -10.80 -32.15
CA MET A 1187 -13.79 -10.11 -31.81
C MET A 1187 -14.92 -10.38 -32.80
N THR A 1188 -14.60 -10.63 -34.08
CA THR A 1188 -15.60 -10.94 -35.12
C THR A 1188 -16.29 -12.27 -34.84
N TYR A 1189 -15.51 -13.31 -34.51
CA TYR A 1189 -16.05 -14.62 -34.20
C TYR A 1189 -16.71 -14.65 -32.83
N LEU A 1190 -16.15 -13.94 -31.84
CA LEU A 1190 -16.79 -13.76 -30.54
C LEU A 1190 -18.15 -13.08 -30.67
N SER A 1191 -18.27 -12.04 -31.50
CA SER A 1191 -19.56 -11.36 -31.75
C SER A 1191 -20.59 -12.30 -32.38
N LYS A 1192 -20.18 -13.08 -33.41
CA LYS A 1192 -21.05 -14.09 -34.02
C LYS A 1192 -21.50 -15.13 -33.00
N ALA A 1193 -20.58 -15.64 -32.19
CA ALA A 1193 -20.87 -16.65 -31.17
C ALA A 1193 -21.82 -16.12 -30.08
N VAL A 1194 -21.61 -14.89 -29.60
CA VAL A 1194 -22.50 -14.25 -28.61
C VAL A 1194 -23.91 -14.10 -29.16
N VAL A 1195 -24.08 -13.62 -30.39
CA VAL A 1195 -25.41 -13.47 -31.01
C VAL A 1195 -26.10 -14.83 -31.14
N THR A 1196 -25.41 -15.84 -31.66
CA THR A 1196 -25.95 -17.20 -31.79
C THR A 1196 -26.35 -17.78 -30.43
N TYR A 1197 -25.50 -17.60 -29.41
CA TYR A 1197 -25.75 -18.14 -28.08
C TYR A 1197 -26.93 -17.44 -27.38
N VAL A 1198 -27.03 -16.11 -27.47
CA VAL A 1198 -28.10 -15.34 -26.81
C VAL A 1198 -29.46 -15.55 -27.49
N GLN A 1199 -29.49 -15.80 -28.81
CA GLN A 1199 -30.73 -16.13 -29.53
C GLN A 1199 -31.47 -17.33 -28.91
N ASP A 1200 -30.75 -18.31 -28.36
CA ASP A 1200 -31.34 -19.48 -27.71
C ASP A 1200 -32.10 -19.16 -26.40
N PHE A 1201 -31.86 -17.98 -25.81
CA PHE A 1201 -32.47 -17.55 -24.55
C PHE A 1201 -33.58 -16.50 -24.68
N LEU A 1202 -33.69 -15.85 -25.85
CA LEU A 1202 -34.75 -14.88 -26.10
C LEU A 1202 -36.09 -15.62 -26.31
N PRO A 1203 -37.21 -15.11 -25.75
CA PRO A 1203 -38.52 -15.74 -25.97
C PRO A 1203 -38.82 -15.78 -27.47
N ASN A 1204 -39.26 -16.95 -27.97
CA ASN A 1204 -39.59 -17.26 -29.38
C ASN A 1204 -40.73 -16.41 -29.99
N SER A 1205 -41.01 -15.23 -29.45
CA SER A 1205 -42.13 -14.37 -29.81
C SER A 1205 -41.71 -12.91 -29.99
N SER A 1206 -40.73 -12.65 -30.86
CA SER A 1206 -40.62 -11.37 -31.58
C SER A 1206 -39.66 -11.48 -32.76
N CYS A 1207 -40.26 -11.59 -33.94
CA CYS A 1207 -39.77 -11.31 -35.30
C CYS A 1207 -38.27 -11.48 -35.65
N LEU A 1208 -38.03 -12.31 -36.67
CA LEU A 1208 -36.82 -12.38 -37.49
C LEU A 1208 -36.22 -11.00 -37.80
N MET A 1209 -35.08 -10.66 -37.20
CA MET A 1209 -34.10 -9.75 -37.81
C MET A 1209 -33.02 -10.62 -38.44
N GLN A 1210 -33.19 -10.81 -39.74
CA GLN A 1210 -32.26 -11.47 -40.66
C GLN A 1210 -31.30 -10.44 -41.25
#